data_AF-A0A7X7KMD0-F1
#
_entry.id   AF-A0A7X7KMD0-F1
#
_cell.length_a   1.000
_cell.length_b   1.000
_cell.length_c   1.000
_cell.angle_alpha   90.00
_cell.angle_beta   90.00
_cell.angle_gamma   90.00
#
_symmetry.space_group_name_H-M   'P 1'
#
loop_
_entity.id
_entity.type
_entity.pdbx_description
1 polymer ?
#
loop_
_entity_poly.entity_id
_entity_poly.type
_entity_poly.pdbx_seq_one_letter_code
_entity_poly.pdbx_strand_id
1 'polypeptide(L)'
;MRRSCHALPAVVCLWAVGVLAGPGDAPVVVGRFATAPVLDGRLDDAVWQAAPALVLRGLGDKVVKNATTARVGYDATHLFVGMVCEEAEMGRLQTAWSHAEERDNAIWQDDCVEVFLDPLSRGTAVGRHLIVNSAGVIYDAADGDVSWDCDLAVGVAKAADAWTVEMAIPFRDLGFTPQGGERWLLNLGREQKPQGELSCLATGTGNFANPERYVDAVFAGSGRARVQAIAEGGEDRLHLTIDPAGAAVSYRASLAVDAAGTSVFSAETPIEAAAAAPTESRLPYRTRPGDQRLSLRVVEAGSGAVVYDNVIAIHKASVQQKRLVWEVAEPLYEELLSDTPTGLVRDGAMYWFPEIDHGKFWLFAAQYGQAYIKEDKYRLLAEHLLRPLNNSYILSVPVYSAFENYRKFGVKSILMPSYRTKLPNDIPVTFLLDPVVLEAYLEDTRKALTEYGDVIWAVTFGDEVIDHIESAGITLLSEYADRYPPIVAMDAEVKARYGAGQFGIPQSKTDDNAFRWIAYRRWLTERLNGVLAQLSSTVRATRPGVHVITDDPVALPHALDFAGMRGHADITTHQLYPRRNPHYPFFGFLTKLVADLSGIAEVWPCPHVEEYGASFRPEEVLELLSQVVRNGGTGFHLYLADTVGTRSGKRGLMNEFHGAPDRWQVIANTLAEMRRSRALAFPEPDSAVLYMTDTIASTPGRVPGEQVGCLYTLLGPVAGCWFRFVDEYQLERGEVDLSRFKAVMIPAGTHARRSTVEALRGYVRQGGRVVATDPGVFSFYADGTPAAAAREEFFGVRLGETRRRAALIHDGATLPLTGVSYAVEALPGAVTVSSFDDGTPGLVRHPVGAGECWYFAANPCTLKALEMPAWQQFSRDFHRGLGLATGQPIWRFRFPDRLVPEMPLPPGQCLTNNHIAWRQFKAITTANVDTGGTYSYSVPPDNIRDQGGTADIPFDKGDLTDRRLAPAAGDVASKKSPIQDWIVRRKEPAPFDITFDLKRSRPVDRVRLYVTGAVESLSAAVSVDGTTWQTMPAPPVPNTDRYDVAELAFDWPAVEARYVKLSFGKHPEGGLFAIAEAEIWGP
;
A
#
# COMPACT_ATOMS: atom_id res chain seq x y z
N MET A 1 -56.72 33.86 -18.52
CA MET A 1 -57.78 33.84 -17.49
C MET A 1 -57.05 33.72 -16.14
N ARG A 2 -57.05 34.63 -15.15
CA ARG A 2 -58.17 35.27 -14.38
C ARG A 2 -59.17 34.21 -13.92
N ARG A 3 -59.58 34.00 -12.66
CA ARG A 3 -59.53 34.68 -11.32
C ARG A 3 -59.73 33.57 -10.24
N SER A 4 -59.69 33.71 -8.90
CA SER A 4 -59.39 34.80 -7.92
C SER A 4 -59.13 34.14 -6.53
N CYS A 5 -58.69 34.92 -5.52
CA CYS A 5 -58.66 34.50 -4.10
C CYS A 5 -60.07 34.42 -3.47
N HIS A 6 -60.22 33.67 -2.37
CA HIS A 6 -60.95 34.11 -1.16
C HIS A 6 -60.44 33.37 0.10
N ALA A 7 -60.63 33.99 1.26
CA ALA A 7 -60.12 33.56 2.58
C ALA A 7 -61.28 33.32 3.57
N LEU A 8 -60.99 32.68 4.71
CA LEU A 8 -61.34 33.03 6.12
C LEU A 8 -61.25 31.78 7.05
N PRO A 9 -61.18 31.91 8.40
CA PRO A 9 -60.21 31.15 9.20
C PRO A 9 -60.76 30.40 10.44
N ALA A 10 -59.82 29.81 11.21
CA ALA A 10 -59.93 29.37 12.62
C ALA A 10 -60.75 28.08 12.88
N VAL A 11 -60.52 27.26 13.92
CA VAL A 11 -59.76 27.39 15.20
C VAL A 11 -58.93 26.11 15.48
N VAL A 12 -57.90 26.24 16.32
CA VAL A 12 -56.98 25.23 16.85
C VAL A 12 -57.66 24.05 17.58
N CYS A 13 -57.11 22.83 17.39
CA CYS A 13 -57.12 21.75 18.39
C CYS A 13 -55.76 21.04 18.37
N LEU A 14 -55.01 21.08 19.48
CA LEU A 14 -53.81 20.24 19.66
C LEU A 14 -54.24 18.81 20.00
N TRP A 15 -53.72 17.83 19.24
CA TRP A 15 -53.52 16.46 19.72
C TRP A 15 -52.15 15.97 19.23
N ALA A 16 -51.51 15.12 20.04
CA ALA A 16 -50.10 14.77 19.88
C ALA A 16 -49.83 13.99 18.59
N VAL A 17 -48.78 14.39 17.86
CA VAL A 17 -48.21 13.59 16.78
C VAL A 17 -47.36 12.48 17.41
N GLY A 18 -47.94 11.29 17.51
CA GLY A 18 -47.13 10.08 17.58
C GLY A 18 -46.43 9.89 16.23
N VAL A 19 -45.09 9.93 16.22
CA VAL A 19 -44.31 9.60 15.04
C VAL A 19 -44.43 8.11 14.80
N LEU A 20 -45.28 7.72 13.84
CA LEU A 20 -45.25 6.38 13.27
C LEU A 20 -44.01 6.26 12.39
N ALA A 21 -43.21 5.22 12.63
CA ALA A 21 -42.08 4.87 11.78
C ALA A 21 -42.56 4.57 10.34
N GLY A 22 -41.72 4.88 9.36
CA GLY A 22 -41.98 4.54 7.96
C GLY A 22 -41.99 3.03 7.70
N PRO A 23 -42.45 2.59 6.52
CA PRO A 23 -42.55 1.17 6.18
C PRO A 23 -41.14 0.58 5.97
N GLY A 24 -40.62 -0.10 6.99
CA GLY A 24 -39.37 -0.87 6.90
C GLY A 24 -39.60 -2.25 6.28
N ASP A 25 -38.67 -2.69 5.42
CA ASP A 25 -38.57 -4.10 5.00
C ASP A 25 -38.36 -5.01 6.24
N ALA A 26 -38.81 -6.27 6.16
CA ALA A 26 -38.70 -7.22 7.26
C ALA A 26 -37.22 -7.55 7.60
N PRO A 27 -36.89 -7.85 8.87
CA PRO A 27 -35.52 -8.17 9.27
C PRO A 27 -34.98 -9.41 8.55
N VAL A 28 -33.69 -9.36 8.20
CA VAL A 28 -32.94 -10.48 7.65
C VAL A 28 -32.70 -11.51 8.75
N VAL A 29 -33.22 -12.73 8.57
CA VAL A 29 -32.99 -13.83 9.51
C VAL A 29 -31.69 -14.55 9.13
N VAL A 30 -30.67 -14.46 10.00
CA VAL A 30 -29.38 -15.14 9.80
C VAL A 30 -29.48 -16.55 10.36
N GLY A 31 -29.64 -17.53 9.46
CA GLY A 31 -29.84 -18.94 9.81
C GLY A 31 -28.56 -19.65 10.25
N ARG A 32 -28.68 -20.57 11.21
CA ARG A 32 -27.52 -21.36 11.68
C ARG A 32 -27.21 -22.52 10.74
N PHE A 33 -25.99 -22.56 10.21
CA PHE A 33 -25.49 -23.64 9.37
C PHE A 33 -24.99 -24.80 10.24
N ALA A 34 -25.38 -26.03 9.86
CA ALA A 34 -24.98 -27.25 10.56
C ALA A 34 -23.57 -27.73 10.17
N THR A 35 -23.10 -27.31 8.99
CA THR A 35 -21.77 -27.58 8.42
C THR A 35 -21.31 -26.29 7.74
N ALA A 36 -20.05 -25.91 7.89
CA ALA A 36 -19.50 -24.76 7.16
C ALA A 36 -19.41 -25.07 5.65
N PRO A 37 -19.70 -24.10 4.77
CA PRO A 37 -19.51 -24.27 3.33
C PRO A 37 -18.02 -24.36 2.96
N VAL A 38 -17.73 -24.96 1.81
CA VAL A 38 -16.40 -24.96 1.20
C VAL A 38 -16.24 -23.68 0.39
N LEU A 39 -15.27 -22.84 0.77
CA LEU A 39 -15.03 -21.55 0.12
C LEU A 39 -14.25 -21.73 -1.18
N ASP A 40 -14.92 -22.19 -2.23
CA ASP A 40 -14.34 -22.32 -3.59
C ASP A 40 -14.99 -21.39 -4.62
N GLY A 41 -15.96 -20.59 -4.18
CA GLY A 41 -16.69 -19.60 -4.97
C GLY A 41 -17.90 -20.17 -5.70
N ARG A 42 -18.31 -21.43 -5.54
CA ARG A 42 -19.40 -22.04 -6.34
C ARG A 42 -20.80 -21.89 -5.76
N LEU A 43 -20.95 -21.72 -4.44
CA LEU A 43 -22.25 -21.68 -3.74
C LEU A 43 -23.18 -22.91 -3.98
N ASP A 44 -22.63 -24.06 -4.37
CA ASP A 44 -23.39 -25.29 -4.64
C ASP A 44 -23.65 -26.14 -3.37
N ASP A 45 -23.00 -25.80 -2.24
CA ASP A 45 -23.27 -26.38 -0.93
C ASP A 45 -24.74 -26.31 -0.50
N ALA A 46 -25.22 -27.40 0.13
CA ALA A 46 -26.60 -27.53 0.57
C ALA A 46 -27.04 -26.44 1.58
N VAL A 47 -26.12 -25.89 2.38
CA VAL A 47 -26.42 -24.82 3.33
C VAL A 47 -26.76 -23.50 2.62
N TRP A 48 -26.11 -23.20 1.50
CA TRP A 48 -26.46 -22.03 0.69
C TRP A 48 -27.84 -22.19 0.07
N GLN A 49 -28.13 -23.36 -0.51
CA GLN A 49 -29.42 -23.62 -1.15
C GLN A 49 -30.59 -23.51 -0.16
N ALA A 50 -30.37 -23.88 1.11
CA ALA A 50 -31.35 -23.74 2.19
C ALA A 50 -31.48 -22.31 2.78
N ALA A 51 -30.45 -21.46 2.66
CA ALA A 51 -30.49 -20.09 3.18
C ALA A 51 -31.41 -19.19 2.33
N PRO A 52 -32.21 -18.29 2.94
CA PRO A 52 -33.05 -17.35 2.18
C PRO A 52 -32.22 -16.45 1.24
N ALA A 53 -32.74 -16.24 0.03
CA ALA A 53 -32.14 -15.35 -0.96
C ALA A 53 -32.55 -13.89 -0.69
N LEU A 54 -31.56 -13.00 -0.66
CA LEU A 54 -31.69 -11.55 -0.52
C LEU A 54 -31.37 -10.90 -1.87
N VAL A 55 -32.32 -10.19 -2.46
CA VAL A 55 -32.13 -9.54 -3.78
C VAL A 55 -31.71 -8.08 -3.58
N LEU A 56 -30.57 -7.69 -4.15
CA LEU A 56 -30.14 -6.29 -4.12
C LEU A 56 -30.99 -5.44 -5.08
N ARG A 57 -31.30 -4.21 -4.65
CA ARG A 57 -32.13 -3.23 -5.37
C ARG A 57 -31.27 -2.01 -5.73
N GLY A 58 -31.64 -1.27 -6.76
CA GLY A 58 -30.86 -0.12 -7.22
C GLY A 58 -30.72 0.98 -6.16
N LEU A 59 -29.52 1.56 -6.04
CA LEU A 59 -29.24 2.70 -5.17
C LEU A 59 -29.77 3.99 -5.82
N GLY A 60 -30.60 4.76 -5.10
CA GLY A 60 -31.32 5.90 -5.65
C GLY A 60 -32.20 5.51 -6.84
N ASP A 61 -32.12 6.28 -7.93
CA ASP A 61 -32.87 6.04 -9.18
C ASP A 61 -32.12 5.10 -10.16
N LYS A 62 -31.10 4.34 -9.70
CA LYS A 62 -30.34 3.41 -10.55
C LYS A 62 -31.20 2.21 -10.95
N VAL A 63 -31.17 1.86 -12.23
CA VAL A 63 -31.84 0.66 -12.76
C VAL A 63 -30.89 -0.53 -12.64
N VAL A 64 -31.33 -1.57 -11.93
CA VAL A 64 -30.65 -2.88 -11.89
C VAL A 64 -30.88 -3.60 -13.22
N LYS A 65 -29.80 -3.97 -13.90
CA LYS A 65 -29.83 -4.72 -15.16
C LYS A 65 -29.24 -6.10 -15.06
N ASN A 66 -28.21 -6.29 -14.24
CA ASN A 66 -27.65 -7.60 -13.93
C ASN A 66 -27.95 -7.89 -12.45
N ALA A 67 -28.77 -8.91 -12.17
CA ALA A 67 -29.24 -9.09 -10.81
C ALA A 67 -28.09 -9.51 -9.88
N THR A 68 -28.16 -9.09 -8.62
CA THR A 68 -27.23 -9.52 -7.59
C THR A 68 -28.03 -10.11 -6.43
N THR A 69 -27.74 -11.36 -6.09
CA THR A 69 -28.44 -12.12 -5.04
C THR A 69 -27.45 -12.55 -3.99
N ALA A 70 -27.73 -12.23 -2.73
CA ALA A 70 -26.93 -12.61 -1.58
C ALA A 70 -27.64 -13.66 -0.71
N ARG A 71 -26.86 -14.41 0.08
CA ARG A 71 -27.32 -15.33 1.12
C ARG A 71 -26.43 -15.18 2.35
N VAL A 72 -27.02 -15.31 3.54
CA VAL A 72 -26.31 -15.17 4.81
C VAL A 72 -26.66 -16.31 5.78
N GLY A 73 -25.67 -16.73 6.56
CA GLY A 73 -25.82 -17.75 7.60
C GLY A 73 -24.62 -17.76 8.54
N TYR A 74 -24.63 -18.58 9.59
CA TYR A 74 -23.54 -18.59 10.58
C TYR A 74 -23.33 -19.94 11.26
N ASP A 75 -22.12 -20.19 11.77
CA ASP A 75 -21.83 -21.35 12.64
C ASP A 75 -21.43 -20.91 14.07
N ALA A 76 -20.61 -21.70 14.78
CA ALA A 76 -20.13 -21.34 16.13
C ALA A 76 -18.98 -20.31 16.13
N THR A 77 -18.42 -19.99 14.96
CA THR A 77 -17.11 -19.34 14.77
C THR A 77 -17.10 -18.28 13.67
N HIS A 78 -17.94 -18.39 12.64
CA HIS A 78 -17.98 -17.47 11.50
C HIS A 78 -19.41 -17.05 11.13
N LEU A 79 -19.53 -15.82 10.63
CA LEU A 79 -20.62 -15.37 9.77
C LEU A 79 -20.22 -15.68 8.31
N PHE A 80 -21.14 -16.25 7.54
CA PHE A 80 -20.96 -16.54 6.12
C PHE A 80 -21.83 -15.62 5.26
N VAL A 81 -21.25 -15.07 4.20
CA VAL A 81 -21.94 -14.28 3.18
C VAL A 81 -21.59 -14.85 1.81
N GLY A 82 -22.58 -15.25 1.03
CA GLY A 82 -22.42 -15.74 -0.33
C GLY A 82 -23.17 -14.84 -1.30
N MET A 83 -22.55 -14.45 -2.43
CA MET A 83 -23.16 -13.54 -3.41
C MET A 83 -22.97 -14.04 -4.84
N VAL A 84 -24.06 -14.00 -5.61
CA VAL A 84 -24.09 -14.25 -7.05
C VAL A 84 -24.29 -12.92 -7.76
N CYS A 85 -23.31 -12.53 -8.58
CA CYS A 85 -23.26 -11.28 -9.31
C CYS A 85 -23.40 -11.57 -10.81
N GLU A 86 -24.62 -11.53 -11.34
CA GLU A 86 -24.85 -11.69 -12.79
C GLU A 86 -24.10 -10.58 -13.55
N GLU A 87 -23.62 -10.88 -14.75
CA GLU A 87 -22.97 -9.90 -15.62
C GLU A 87 -23.03 -10.32 -17.09
N ALA A 88 -23.80 -9.58 -17.89
CA ALA A 88 -23.87 -9.80 -19.33
C ALA A 88 -22.56 -9.42 -20.07
N GLU A 89 -21.71 -8.58 -19.48
CA GLU A 89 -20.47 -8.07 -20.08
C GLU A 89 -19.22 -8.53 -19.31
N MET A 90 -19.10 -9.82 -18.98
CA MET A 90 -17.97 -10.39 -18.20
C MET A 90 -16.57 -9.99 -18.71
N GLY A 91 -16.40 -9.81 -20.03
CA GLY A 91 -15.15 -9.33 -20.63
C GLY A 91 -14.83 -7.84 -20.39
N ARG A 92 -15.68 -7.10 -19.67
CA ARG A 92 -15.52 -5.68 -19.31
C ARG A 92 -15.46 -5.44 -17.80
N LEU A 93 -15.40 -6.50 -16.98
CA LEU A 93 -15.18 -6.39 -15.53
C LEU A 93 -13.92 -5.55 -15.26
N GLN A 94 -14.02 -4.61 -14.32
CA GLN A 94 -12.86 -3.86 -13.85
C GLN A 94 -12.20 -4.65 -12.71
N THR A 95 -10.91 -4.91 -12.88
CA THR A 95 -10.01 -5.57 -11.92
C THR A 95 -8.65 -4.88 -12.00
N ALA A 96 -8.62 -3.60 -11.62
CA ALA A 96 -7.42 -2.81 -11.44
C ALA A 96 -6.55 -3.36 -10.29
N TRP A 97 -7.16 -4.07 -9.34
CA TRP A 97 -6.49 -4.84 -8.31
C TRP A 97 -6.75 -6.33 -8.58
N SER A 98 -5.70 -7.14 -8.63
CA SER A 98 -5.76 -8.57 -8.97
C SER A 98 -4.83 -9.47 -8.16
N HIS A 99 -4.06 -8.90 -7.24
CA HIS A 99 -3.11 -9.62 -6.40
C HIS A 99 -3.40 -9.42 -4.90
N ALA A 100 -3.14 -10.44 -4.08
CA ALA A 100 -3.51 -10.43 -2.66
C ALA A 100 -2.77 -9.36 -1.85
N GLU A 101 -1.56 -8.97 -2.27
CA GLU A 101 -0.81 -7.87 -1.68
C GLU A 101 -1.38 -6.47 -1.96
N GLU A 102 -2.43 -6.38 -2.79
CA GLU A 102 -3.16 -5.15 -3.09
C GLU A 102 -4.35 -4.94 -2.13
N ARG A 103 -4.36 -5.67 -1.00
CA ARG A 103 -5.31 -5.46 0.12
C ARG A 103 -5.34 -3.99 0.55
N ASP A 104 -6.53 -3.53 0.94
CA ASP A 104 -6.78 -2.18 1.48
C ASP A 104 -6.40 -1.02 0.55
N ASN A 105 -6.35 -1.30 -0.75
CA ASN A 105 -6.41 -0.30 -1.81
C ASN A 105 -7.86 0.13 -2.07
N ALA A 106 -8.03 1.02 -3.05
CA ALA A 106 -9.34 1.51 -3.48
C ALA A 106 -10.09 0.46 -4.32
N ILE A 107 -10.44 -0.68 -3.71
CA ILE A 107 -11.05 -1.84 -4.37
C ILE A 107 -12.49 -1.56 -4.83
N TRP A 108 -13.16 -0.58 -4.22
CA TRP A 108 -14.39 0.03 -4.73
C TRP A 108 -14.23 0.72 -6.11
N GLN A 109 -13.04 0.70 -6.74
CA GLN A 109 -12.87 1.06 -8.15
C GLN A 109 -13.08 -0.12 -9.12
N ASP A 110 -13.15 -1.36 -8.62
CA ASP A 110 -13.37 -2.60 -9.39
C ASP A 110 -14.81 -3.09 -9.35
N ASP A 111 -15.15 -4.12 -10.13
CA ASP A 111 -16.40 -4.85 -9.93
C ASP A 111 -16.30 -5.67 -8.64
N CYS A 112 -16.98 -5.19 -7.60
CA CYS A 112 -16.84 -5.71 -6.24
C CYS A 112 -18.16 -5.77 -5.48
N VAL A 113 -18.20 -6.64 -4.48
CA VAL A 113 -19.26 -6.65 -3.47
C VAL A 113 -18.76 -6.00 -2.19
N GLU A 114 -19.69 -5.41 -1.43
CA GLU A 114 -19.41 -4.76 -0.16
C GLU A 114 -20.34 -5.29 0.94
N VAL A 115 -19.77 -5.53 2.12
CA VAL A 115 -20.48 -6.01 3.32
C VAL A 115 -20.22 -5.00 4.44
N PHE A 116 -21.29 -4.39 4.94
CA PHE A 116 -21.26 -3.50 6.10
C PHE A 116 -21.97 -4.16 7.27
N LEU A 117 -21.30 -4.23 8.42
CA LEU A 117 -21.83 -4.81 9.66
C LEU A 117 -21.62 -3.83 10.81
N ASP A 118 -22.65 -3.50 11.57
CA ASP A 118 -22.48 -2.97 12.93
C ASP A 118 -22.97 -3.99 13.97
N PRO A 119 -22.08 -4.88 14.44
CA PRO A 119 -22.40 -5.85 15.48
C PRO A 119 -22.95 -5.15 16.73
N LEU A 120 -24.15 -5.52 17.16
CA LEU A 120 -24.81 -4.95 18.33
C LEU A 120 -24.93 -3.41 18.30
N SER A 121 -25.24 -2.83 17.13
CA SER A 121 -25.62 -1.42 16.98
C SER A 121 -24.75 -0.44 17.81
N ARG A 122 -23.44 -0.45 17.59
CA ARG A 122 -22.46 0.35 18.35
C ARG A 122 -22.55 1.84 18.05
N GLY A 123 -23.35 2.25 17.06
CA GLY A 123 -23.52 3.65 16.70
C GLY A 123 -22.27 4.24 16.05
N THR A 124 -21.42 3.38 15.49
CA THR A 124 -20.28 3.77 14.67
C THR A 124 -20.79 4.19 13.29
N ALA A 125 -20.15 5.18 12.66
CA ALA A 125 -20.69 5.77 11.42
C ALA A 125 -20.69 4.83 10.21
N VAL A 126 -19.87 3.77 10.24
CA VAL A 126 -19.66 2.82 9.11
C VAL A 126 -19.61 1.35 9.57
N GLY A 127 -19.32 1.07 10.84
CA GLY A 127 -19.16 -0.31 11.32
C GLY A 127 -17.93 -1.02 10.73
N ARG A 128 -18.00 -2.35 10.67
CA ARG A 128 -17.08 -3.19 9.91
C ARG A 128 -17.45 -3.12 8.43
N HIS A 129 -16.51 -2.72 7.59
CA HIS A 129 -16.66 -2.61 6.15
C HIS A 129 -15.71 -3.62 5.51
N LEU A 130 -16.24 -4.57 4.74
CA LEU A 130 -15.49 -5.57 4.00
C LEU A 130 -15.83 -5.42 2.51
N ILE A 131 -14.84 -5.48 1.64
CA ILE A 131 -15.02 -5.45 0.18
C ILE A 131 -14.29 -6.66 -0.41
N VAL A 132 -14.88 -7.31 -1.41
CA VAL A 132 -14.21 -8.35 -2.21
C VAL A 132 -14.48 -8.09 -3.68
N ASN A 133 -13.45 -7.97 -4.51
CA ASN A 133 -13.61 -7.83 -5.96
C ASN A 133 -13.68 -9.19 -6.68
N SER A 134 -14.00 -9.17 -7.98
CA SER A 134 -14.03 -10.38 -8.81
C SER A 134 -12.67 -11.09 -8.99
N ALA A 135 -11.57 -10.58 -8.43
CA ALA A 135 -10.27 -11.25 -8.38
C ALA A 135 -9.96 -11.85 -6.99
N GLY A 136 -10.83 -11.69 -5.99
CA GLY A 136 -10.60 -12.14 -4.63
C GLY A 136 -9.72 -11.22 -3.79
N VAL A 137 -9.41 -10.01 -4.27
CA VAL A 137 -8.70 -9.01 -3.46
C VAL A 137 -9.67 -8.43 -2.42
N ILE A 138 -9.21 -8.35 -1.18
CA ILE A 138 -9.99 -7.92 -0.01
C ILE A 138 -9.62 -6.46 0.32
N TYR A 139 -10.60 -5.65 0.71
CA TYR A 139 -10.36 -4.47 1.54
C TYR A 139 -11.15 -4.66 2.82
N ASP A 140 -10.61 -4.23 3.95
CA ASP A 140 -11.37 -4.14 5.18
C ASP A 140 -11.02 -2.96 6.09
N ALA A 141 -12.04 -2.53 6.83
CA ALA A 141 -11.92 -1.46 7.81
C ALA A 141 -12.83 -1.69 9.01
N ALA A 142 -12.31 -1.36 10.19
CA ALA A 142 -13.10 -1.26 11.42
C ALA A 142 -13.42 0.20 11.71
N ASP A 143 -14.68 0.58 11.57
CA ASP A 143 -15.21 1.89 11.96
C ASP A 143 -14.49 3.06 11.24
N GLY A 144 -13.98 2.79 10.03
CA GLY A 144 -13.17 3.67 9.19
C GLY A 144 -11.65 3.46 9.27
N ASP A 145 -11.16 2.62 10.18
CA ASP A 145 -9.74 2.25 10.29
C ASP A 145 -9.39 1.08 9.35
N VAL A 146 -8.72 1.40 8.25
CA VAL A 146 -8.19 0.47 7.23
C VAL A 146 -6.95 -0.32 7.68
N SER A 147 -6.62 -0.31 8.98
CA SER A 147 -5.53 -1.09 9.56
C SER A 147 -6.02 -2.22 10.47
N TRP A 148 -7.33 -2.50 10.44
CA TRP A 148 -7.94 -3.68 11.03
C TRP A 148 -8.05 -4.79 9.98
N ASP A 149 -7.17 -5.78 10.07
CA ASP A 149 -7.23 -7.00 9.27
C ASP A 149 -8.15 -8.05 9.93
N CYS A 150 -9.28 -8.31 9.30
CA CYS A 150 -10.07 -9.52 9.46
C CYS A 150 -9.36 -10.71 8.80
N ASP A 151 -9.34 -11.87 9.45
CA ASP A 151 -8.91 -13.14 8.85
C ASP A 151 -10.05 -13.73 7.97
N LEU A 152 -10.56 -12.85 7.10
CA LEU A 152 -11.62 -13.11 6.14
C LEU A 152 -11.11 -14.08 5.08
N ALA A 153 -11.65 -15.30 5.11
CA ALA A 153 -11.41 -16.26 4.03
C ALA A 153 -12.42 -16.04 2.90
N VAL A 154 -11.93 -16.00 1.66
CA VAL A 154 -12.74 -15.79 0.45
C VAL A 154 -12.53 -16.89 -0.58
N GLY A 155 -13.62 -17.30 -1.23
CA GLY A 155 -13.61 -18.09 -2.46
C GLY A 155 -14.30 -17.30 -3.57
N VAL A 156 -13.70 -17.20 -4.76
CA VAL A 156 -14.26 -16.46 -5.90
C VAL A 156 -14.20 -17.32 -7.15
N ALA A 157 -15.31 -17.38 -7.90
CA ALA A 157 -15.38 -18.06 -9.19
C ALA A 157 -15.98 -17.15 -10.27
N LYS A 158 -15.70 -17.48 -11.54
CA LYS A 158 -16.25 -16.79 -12.72
C LYS A 158 -16.92 -17.80 -13.65
N ALA A 159 -18.15 -17.49 -14.04
CA ALA A 159 -18.93 -18.20 -15.05
C ALA A 159 -18.92 -17.40 -16.37
N ALA A 160 -19.74 -17.82 -17.34
CA ALA A 160 -19.87 -17.13 -18.63
C ALA A 160 -20.66 -15.80 -18.53
N ASP A 161 -21.57 -15.74 -17.56
CA ASP A 161 -22.64 -14.74 -17.40
C ASP A 161 -22.78 -14.23 -15.94
N ALA A 162 -21.83 -14.59 -15.07
CA ALA A 162 -21.79 -14.16 -13.67
C ALA A 162 -20.38 -14.31 -13.07
N TRP A 163 -20.16 -13.64 -11.94
CA TRP A 163 -19.13 -14.02 -10.98
C TRP A 163 -19.74 -14.23 -9.59
N THR A 164 -19.07 -15.01 -8.77
CA THR A 164 -19.59 -15.50 -7.48
C THR A 164 -18.52 -15.37 -6.41
N VAL A 165 -18.96 -15.10 -5.19
CA VAL A 165 -18.06 -14.94 -4.04
C VAL A 165 -18.68 -15.53 -2.77
N GLU A 166 -17.84 -16.20 -2.00
CA GLU A 166 -18.13 -16.75 -0.68
C GLU A 166 -17.16 -16.15 0.33
N MET A 167 -17.69 -15.66 1.45
CA MET A 167 -16.95 -15.01 2.52
C MET A 167 -17.21 -15.74 3.83
N ALA A 168 -16.16 -16.09 4.58
CA ALA A 168 -16.26 -16.53 5.97
C ALA A 168 -15.57 -15.50 6.88
N ILE A 169 -16.37 -14.83 7.70
CA ILE A 169 -15.97 -13.69 8.53
C ILE A 169 -15.89 -14.15 10.00
N PRO A 170 -14.71 -14.24 10.62
CA PRO A 170 -14.56 -14.77 11.98
C PRO A 170 -15.21 -13.87 13.04
N PHE A 171 -16.04 -14.44 13.92
CA PHE A 171 -16.71 -13.70 15.00
C PHE A 171 -15.73 -13.05 15.99
N ARG A 172 -14.55 -13.64 16.17
CA ARG A 172 -13.47 -13.10 17.00
C ARG A 172 -12.97 -11.73 16.50
N ASP A 173 -12.97 -11.51 15.18
CA ASP A 173 -12.46 -10.29 14.56
C ASP A 173 -13.57 -9.22 14.51
N LEU A 174 -14.82 -9.65 14.35
CA LEU A 174 -16.03 -8.83 14.57
C LEU A 174 -16.25 -8.45 16.04
N GLY A 175 -15.51 -9.07 16.97
CA GLY A 175 -15.54 -8.76 18.40
C GLY A 175 -16.71 -9.34 19.17
N PHE A 176 -17.54 -10.19 18.55
CA PHE A 176 -18.73 -10.75 19.18
C PHE A 176 -19.18 -12.05 18.50
N THR A 177 -19.39 -13.11 19.29
CA THR A 177 -20.01 -14.37 18.83
C THR A 177 -21.49 -14.41 19.26
N PRO A 178 -22.44 -14.37 18.31
CA PRO A 178 -23.88 -14.49 18.60
C PRO A 178 -24.24 -15.85 19.20
N GLN A 179 -25.10 -15.85 20.22
CA GLN A 179 -25.64 -17.07 20.84
C GLN A 179 -27.05 -17.41 20.31
N GLY A 180 -27.67 -16.48 19.57
CA GLY A 180 -28.97 -16.61 18.95
C GLY A 180 -29.96 -15.60 19.52
N GLY A 181 -30.61 -14.85 18.63
CA GLY A 181 -31.55 -13.77 18.95
C GLY A 181 -30.94 -12.38 18.94
N GLU A 182 -29.61 -12.22 18.93
CA GLU A 182 -28.99 -10.89 18.84
C GLU A 182 -29.28 -10.19 17.51
N ARG A 183 -29.31 -8.85 17.58
CA ARG A 183 -29.60 -7.95 16.45
C ARG A 183 -28.34 -7.19 16.05
N TRP A 184 -27.98 -7.29 14.78
CA TRP A 184 -26.95 -6.49 14.14
C TRP A 184 -27.57 -5.60 13.07
N LEU A 185 -26.84 -4.57 12.64
CA LEU A 185 -27.17 -3.80 11.45
C LEU A 185 -26.33 -4.33 10.28
N LEU A 186 -26.97 -4.59 9.14
CA LEU A 186 -26.35 -5.16 7.93
C LEU A 186 -26.67 -4.31 6.70
N ASN A 187 -25.69 -4.02 5.86
CA ASN A 187 -25.92 -3.68 4.46
C ASN A 187 -25.04 -4.56 3.56
N LEU A 188 -25.57 -4.93 2.40
CA LEU A 188 -24.84 -5.63 1.34
C LEU A 188 -24.98 -4.81 0.07
N GLY A 189 -23.88 -4.58 -0.65
CA GLY A 189 -23.85 -3.79 -1.88
C GLY A 189 -23.04 -4.45 -2.99
N ARG A 190 -23.22 -3.99 -4.23
CA ARG A 190 -22.34 -4.26 -5.36
C ARG A 190 -22.06 -2.97 -6.13
N GLU A 191 -20.78 -2.70 -6.39
CA GLU A 191 -20.35 -1.74 -7.40
C GLU A 191 -20.17 -2.47 -8.73
N GLN A 192 -21.19 -2.45 -9.60
CA GLN A 192 -21.09 -3.01 -10.94
C GLN A 192 -20.45 -1.97 -11.88
N LYS A 193 -19.29 -2.30 -12.44
CA LYS A 193 -18.47 -1.35 -13.22
C LYS A 193 -18.71 -1.34 -14.72
N PRO A 194 -18.99 -2.46 -15.42
CA PRO A 194 -19.21 -2.44 -16.87
C PRO A 194 -20.30 -1.46 -17.33
N GLN A 195 -21.33 -1.24 -16.50
CA GLN A 195 -22.47 -0.36 -16.80
C GLN A 195 -22.69 0.75 -15.76
N GLY A 196 -21.90 0.80 -14.68
CA GLY A 196 -21.97 1.86 -13.67
C GLY A 196 -23.23 1.77 -12.80
N GLU A 197 -23.63 0.54 -12.47
CA GLU A 197 -24.78 0.23 -11.62
C GLU A 197 -24.34 0.06 -10.16
N LEU A 198 -25.12 0.63 -9.24
CA LEU A 198 -24.95 0.44 -7.80
C LEU A 198 -26.23 -0.21 -7.26
N SER A 199 -26.11 -1.35 -6.58
CA SER A 199 -27.24 -2.03 -5.95
C SER A 199 -26.93 -2.42 -4.50
N CYS A 200 -27.94 -2.40 -3.63
CA CYS A 200 -27.82 -2.74 -2.20
C CYS A 200 -29.14 -3.24 -1.60
N LEU A 201 -29.14 -3.66 -0.33
CA LEU A 201 -30.35 -4.20 0.32
C LEU A 201 -31.49 -3.17 0.46
N ALA A 202 -31.20 -1.95 0.93
CA ALA A 202 -32.21 -0.93 1.20
C ALA A 202 -32.10 0.31 0.28
N THR A 203 -33.15 0.58 -0.49
CA THR A 203 -33.18 1.65 -1.51
C THR A 203 -33.23 3.06 -0.92
N GLY A 204 -32.40 3.97 -1.42
CA GLY A 204 -32.41 5.40 -1.08
C GLY A 204 -31.20 6.13 -1.66
N THR A 205 -31.05 7.43 -1.36
CA THR A 205 -29.91 8.24 -1.83
C THR A 205 -28.70 8.16 -0.89
N GLY A 206 -27.51 8.50 -1.41
CA GLY A 206 -26.24 8.43 -0.68
C GLY A 206 -25.29 7.37 -1.23
N ASN A 207 -24.47 6.78 -0.36
CA ASN A 207 -23.59 5.64 -0.64
C ASN A 207 -23.98 4.44 0.26
N PHE A 208 -23.32 3.29 0.08
CA PHE A 208 -23.64 2.07 0.86
C PHE A 208 -23.36 2.20 2.36
N ALA A 209 -22.38 3.03 2.75
CA ALA A 209 -22.00 3.30 4.13
C ALA A 209 -22.99 4.20 4.89
N ASN A 210 -23.99 4.80 4.23
CA ASN A 210 -25.02 5.61 4.90
C ASN A 210 -25.82 4.73 5.90
N PRO A 211 -25.84 5.03 7.21
CA PRO A 211 -26.55 4.22 8.22
C PRO A 211 -28.03 3.95 7.92
N GLU A 212 -28.71 4.83 7.18
CA GLU A 212 -30.10 4.61 6.74
C GLU A 212 -30.28 3.43 5.77
N ARG A 213 -29.19 2.87 5.24
CA ARG A 213 -29.20 1.74 4.31
C ARG A 213 -29.09 0.39 5.03
N TYR A 214 -28.84 0.39 6.34
CA TYR A 214 -28.64 -0.84 7.10
C TYR A 214 -29.99 -1.41 7.52
N VAL A 215 -30.17 -2.71 7.28
CA VAL A 215 -31.34 -3.48 7.72
C VAL A 215 -31.00 -4.28 8.97
N ASP A 216 -32.03 -4.59 9.74
CA ASP A 216 -31.89 -5.45 10.92
C ASP A 216 -31.55 -6.88 10.49
N ALA A 217 -30.39 -7.37 10.92
CA ALA A 217 -29.99 -8.78 10.81
C ALA A 217 -30.14 -9.45 12.19
N VAL A 218 -31.05 -10.42 12.29
CA VAL A 218 -31.37 -11.13 13.55
C VAL A 218 -30.90 -12.57 13.46
N PHE A 219 -30.03 -12.97 14.37
CA PHE A 219 -29.49 -14.34 14.42
C PHE A 219 -30.55 -15.33 14.91
N ALA A 220 -30.76 -16.43 14.19
CA ALA A 220 -31.79 -17.40 14.52
C ALA A 220 -31.43 -18.21 15.79
N GLY A 221 -32.18 -18.04 16.87
CA GLY A 221 -32.01 -18.85 18.08
C GLY A 221 -33.12 -18.66 19.11
N SER A 222 -33.06 -19.47 20.17
CA SER A 222 -34.06 -19.51 21.26
C SER A 222 -33.47 -19.08 22.61
N GLY A 223 -32.50 -18.16 22.60
CA GLY A 223 -31.85 -17.64 23.80
C GLY A 223 -32.84 -16.85 24.68
N ARG A 224 -32.77 -17.05 26.00
CA ARG A 224 -33.69 -16.40 26.96
C ARG A 224 -33.42 -14.90 27.12
N ALA A 225 -32.18 -14.47 26.90
CA ALA A 225 -31.77 -13.08 26.90
C ALA A 225 -30.85 -12.80 25.70
N ARG A 226 -30.86 -11.57 25.20
CA ARG A 226 -30.13 -11.14 24.00
C ARG A 226 -29.73 -9.68 24.08
N VAL A 227 -28.55 -9.34 23.55
CA VAL A 227 -28.09 -7.95 23.41
C VAL A 227 -28.64 -7.37 22.11
N GLN A 228 -29.23 -6.18 22.19
CA GLN A 228 -29.79 -5.42 21.06
C GLN A 228 -28.84 -4.31 20.59
N ALA A 229 -28.21 -3.64 21.54
CA ALA A 229 -27.23 -2.60 21.32
C ALA A 229 -26.18 -2.59 22.46
N ILE A 230 -24.95 -2.14 22.18
CA ILE A 230 -24.00 -1.76 23.24
C ILE A 230 -23.77 -0.24 23.33
N ALA A 231 -24.33 0.55 22.43
CA ALA A 231 -24.40 2.01 22.59
C ALA A 231 -25.80 2.52 22.22
N GLU A 232 -26.30 3.49 22.97
CA GLU A 232 -27.52 4.25 22.62
C GLU A 232 -27.16 5.74 22.62
N GLY A 233 -27.43 6.45 21.52
CA GLY A 233 -27.18 7.90 21.43
C GLY A 233 -25.71 8.34 21.58
N GLY A 234 -24.76 7.43 21.39
CA GLY A 234 -23.32 7.67 21.59
C GLY A 234 -22.82 7.46 23.03
N GLU A 235 -23.67 6.97 23.94
CA GLU A 235 -23.29 6.65 25.32
C GLU A 235 -22.95 5.16 25.52
N ASP A 236 -22.06 4.88 26.47
CA ASP A 236 -21.70 3.52 26.92
C ASP A 236 -22.87 2.85 27.66
N ARG A 237 -23.82 2.30 26.91
CA ARG A 237 -25.08 1.77 27.42
C ARG A 237 -25.52 0.53 26.67
N LEU A 238 -25.53 -0.61 27.36
CA LEU A 238 -25.95 -1.89 26.83
C LEU A 238 -27.47 -2.05 26.92
N HIS A 239 -28.12 -2.28 25.79
CA HIS A 239 -29.54 -2.61 25.69
C HIS A 239 -29.72 -4.14 25.64
N LEU A 240 -30.32 -4.69 26.68
CA LEU A 240 -30.61 -6.12 26.86
C LEU A 240 -32.13 -6.35 26.73
N THR A 241 -32.53 -7.41 26.04
CA THR A 241 -33.90 -7.94 26.09
C THR A 241 -33.89 -9.33 26.74
N ILE A 242 -34.84 -9.58 27.65
CA ILE A 242 -35.09 -10.89 28.25
C ILE A 242 -36.52 -11.34 27.89
N ASP A 243 -36.67 -12.53 27.32
CA ASP A 243 -37.97 -13.07 26.93
C ASP A 243 -38.78 -13.60 28.12
N PRO A 244 -40.12 -13.56 28.04
CA PRO A 244 -40.98 -13.93 29.16
C PRO A 244 -40.84 -15.41 29.54
N ALA A 245 -40.90 -15.67 30.84
CA ALA A 245 -40.74 -17.01 31.41
C ALA A 245 -42.06 -17.78 31.62
N GLY A 246 -43.21 -17.15 31.37
CA GLY A 246 -44.53 -17.65 31.83
C GLY A 246 -44.81 -17.33 33.30
N ALA A 247 -43.81 -16.87 34.04
CA ALA A 247 -43.89 -16.37 35.41
C ALA A 247 -42.94 -15.17 35.57
N ALA A 248 -43.14 -14.33 36.60
CA ALA A 248 -42.22 -13.23 36.88
C ALA A 248 -40.91 -13.79 37.47
N VAL A 249 -39.77 -13.31 36.97
CA VAL A 249 -38.44 -13.81 37.35
C VAL A 249 -37.48 -12.64 37.55
N SER A 250 -36.79 -12.63 38.69
CA SER A 250 -35.71 -11.68 38.97
C SER A 250 -34.38 -12.22 38.45
N TYR A 251 -33.59 -11.38 37.78
CA TYR A 251 -32.26 -11.69 37.28
C TYR A 251 -31.22 -10.72 37.86
N ARG A 252 -29.95 -11.12 37.88
CA ARG A 252 -28.81 -10.23 38.11
C ARG A 252 -27.95 -10.20 36.85
N ALA A 253 -27.71 -9.01 36.32
CA ALA A 253 -26.81 -8.76 35.21
C ALA A 253 -25.50 -8.14 35.72
N SER A 254 -24.41 -8.88 35.64
CA SER A 254 -23.07 -8.46 36.02
C SER A 254 -22.30 -8.02 34.75
N LEU A 255 -21.82 -6.78 34.74
CA LEU A 255 -21.01 -6.19 33.67
C LEU A 255 -19.59 -5.91 34.20
N ALA A 256 -18.56 -6.29 33.45
CA ALA A 256 -17.18 -5.92 33.73
C ALA A 256 -16.47 -5.49 32.45
N VAL A 257 -15.70 -4.40 32.49
CA VAL A 257 -14.87 -3.93 31.37
C VAL A 257 -13.41 -3.99 31.79
N ASP A 258 -12.59 -4.70 31.03
CA ASP A 258 -11.14 -4.79 31.21
C ASP A 258 -10.39 -4.25 29.99
N ALA A 259 -9.30 -3.51 30.23
CA ALA A 259 -8.35 -3.03 29.22
C ALA A 259 -6.97 -3.59 29.55
N ALA A 260 -6.36 -4.39 28.65
CA ALA A 260 -5.04 -5.00 28.85
C ALA A 260 -4.85 -5.67 30.25
N GLY A 261 -5.87 -6.39 30.73
CA GLY A 261 -5.85 -7.05 32.04
C GLY A 261 -6.08 -6.13 33.26
N THR A 262 -6.35 -4.84 33.04
CA THR A 262 -6.70 -3.86 34.08
C THR A 262 -8.19 -3.56 34.05
N SER A 263 -8.87 -3.68 35.20
CA SER A 263 -10.29 -3.36 35.30
C SER A 263 -10.56 -1.86 35.12
N VAL A 264 -11.44 -1.54 34.18
CA VAL A 264 -11.91 -0.19 33.84
C VAL A 264 -13.26 0.11 34.51
N PHE A 265 -14.13 -0.89 34.57
CA PHE A 265 -15.48 -0.79 35.11
C PHE A 265 -15.97 -2.14 35.62
N SER A 266 -16.79 -2.15 36.67
CA SER A 266 -17.56 -3.32 37.10
C SER A 266 -18.84 -2.85 37.79
N ALA A 267 -19.96 -3.50 37.48
CA ALA A 267 -21.26 -3.26 38.10
C ALA A 267 -22.15 -4.52 38.06
N GLU A 268 -23.08 -4.61 39.00
CA GLU A 268 -24.16 -5.60 38.97
C GLU A 268 -25.51 -4.90 39.11
N THR A 269 -26.46 -5.24 38.24
CA THR A 269 -27.79 -4.62 38.17
C THR A 269 -28.88 -5.70 38.28
N PRO A 270 -29.83 -5.59 39.23
CA PRO A 270 -31.01 -6.45 39.24
C PRO A 270 -31.97 -6.09 38.10
N ILE A 271 -32.62 -7.10 37.50
CA ILE A 271 -33.59 -6.95 36.42
C ILE A 271 -34.83 -7.78 36.76
N GLU A 272 -35.97 -7.13 36.97
CA GLU A 272 -37.25 -7.79 37.21
C GLU A 272 -37.97 -8.02 35.88
N ALA A 273 -38.10 -9.28 35.45
CA ALA A 273 -38.72 -9.64 34.19
C ALA A 273 -40.21 -10.00 34.33
N ALA A 274 -41.02 -9.48 33.41
CA ALA A 274 -42.45 -9.72 33.36
C ALA A 274 -42.80 -11.16 32.92
N ALA A 275 -43.92 -11.68 33.43
CA ALA A 275 -44.36 -13.06 33.15
C ALA A 275 -44.75 -13.33 31.69
N ALA A 276 -45.23 -12.32 30.97
CA ALA A 276 -45.94 -12.48 29.70
C ALA A 276 -45.47 -11.52 28.58
N ALA A 277 -44.47 -10.68 28.82
CA ALA A 277 -43.92 -9.76 27.83
C ALA A 277 -42.38 -9.71 27.92
N PRO A 278 -41.66 -9.50 26.80
CA PRO A 278 -40.22 -9.25 26.85
C PRO A 278 -39.89 -8.04 27.73
N THR A 279 -38.82 -8.17 28.51
CA THR A 279 -38.34 -7.13 29.42
C THR A 279 -37.09 -6.50 28.83
N GLU A 280 -37.12 -5.19 28.61
CA GLU A 280 -35.95 -4.42 28.20
C GLU A 280 -35.22 -3.85 29.41
N SER A 281 -33.89 -3.90 29.39
CA SER A 281 -33.03 -3.24 30.37
C SER A 281 -31.90 -2.49 29.68
N ARG A 282 -31.49 -1.37 30.29
CA ARG A 282 -30.47 -0.45 29.77
C ARG A 282 -29.39 -0.28 30.82
N LEU A 283 -28.25 -0.93 30.60
CA LEU A 283 -27.20 -1.15 31.58
C LEU A 283 -26.02 -0.23 31.23
N PRO A 284 -25.78 0.85 32.00
CA PRO A 284 -24.68 1.76 31.73
C PRO A 284 -23.34 1.10 32.11
N TYR A 285 -22.30 1.36 31.31
CA TYR A 285 -20.94 0.95 31.61
C TYR A 285 -19.96 2.09 31.34
N ARG A 286 -18.65 1.83 31.42
CA ARG A 286 -17.61 2.82 31.08
C ARG A 286 -16.45 2.17 30.36
N THR A 287 -15.91 2.89 29.38
CA THR A 287 -14.70 2.55 28.63
C THR A 287 -13.72 3.72 28.57
N ARG A 288 -12.54 3.47 28.02
CA ARG A 288 -11.46 4.42 27.71
C ARG A 288 -11.10 4.28 26.22
N PRO A 289 -10.21 5.11 25.64
CA PRO A 289 -9.63 4.84 24.33
C PRO A 289 -8.81 3.52 24.33
N GLY A 290 -8.75 2.84 23.18
CA GLY A 290 -8.09 1.55 22.98
C GLY A 290 -9.03 0.34 23.08
N ASP A 291 -8.43 -0.85 22.90
CA ASP A 291 -9.14 -2.15 22.92
C ASP A 291 -9.51 -2.60 24.34
N GLN A 292 -10.75 -3.05 24.50
CA GLN A 292 -11.35 -3.47 25.76
C GLN A 292 -12.22 -4.70 25.57
N ARG A 293 -12.51 -5.39 26.69
CA ARG A 293 -13.44 -6.52 26.74
C ARG A 293 -14.54 -6.22 27.76
N LEU A 294 -15.78 -6.09 27.29
CA LEU A 294 -16.99 -6.03 28.11
C LEU A 294 -17.52 -7.46 28.30
N SER A 295 -17.37 -8.00 29.50
CA SER A 295 -18.01 -9.25 29.90
C SER A 295 -19.43 -8.93 30.41
N LEU A 296 -20.44 -9.63 29.89
CA LEU A 296 -21.83 -9.58 30.36
C LEU A 296 -22.28 -10.98 30.77
N ARG A 297 -22.68 -11.13 32.03
CA ARG A 297 -23.28 -12.37 32.54
C ARG A 297 -24.62 -12.07 33.20
N VAL A 298 -25.66 -12.79 32.79
CA VAL A 298 -27.03 -12.66 33.33
C VAL A 298 -27.43 -13.98 33.98
N VAL A 299 -27.74 -13.94 35.27
CA VAL A 299 -28.16 -15.10 36.06
C VAL A 299 -29.54 -14.91 36.66
N GLU A 300 -30.35 -15.98 36.67
CA GLU A 300 -31.60 -16.00 37.41
C GLU A 300 -31.31 -15.94 38.92
N ALA A 301 -31.92 -14.99 39.62
CA ALA A 301 -31.51 -14.61 40.96
C ALA A 301 -31.77 -15.69 42.01
N GLY A 302 -32.81 -16.52 41.82
CA GLY A 302 -33.24 -17.58 42.73
C GLY A 302 -32.65 -18.97 42.43
N SER A 303 -32.45 -19.33 41.16
CA SER A 303 -31.90 -20.64 40.76
C SER A 303 -30.38 -20.62 40.56
N GLY A 304 -29.79 -19.45 40.29
CA GLY A 304 -28.40 -19.32 39.86
C GLY A 304 -28.16 -19.73 38.40
N ALA A 305 -29.20 -20.09 37.64
CA ALA A 305 -29.07 -20.48 36.24
C ALA A 305 -28.56 -19.31 35.39
N VAL A 306 -27.53 -19.57 34.58
CA VAL A 306 -26.99 -18.60 33.61
C VAL A 306 -27.92 -18.57 32.40
N VAL A 307 -28.47 -17.41 32.07
CA VAL A 307 -29.35 -17.20 30.90
C VAL A 307 -28.70 -16.38 29.78
N TYR A 308 -27.55 -15.76 30.08
CA TYR A 308 -26.64 -15.15 29.10
C TYR A 308 -25.24 -15.11 29.70
N ASP A 309 -24.20 -15.41 28.92
CA ASP A 309 -22.79 -15.23 29.32
C ASP A 309 -21.95 -15.02 28.06
N ASN A 310 -21.47 -13.81 27.83
CA ASN A 310 -20.72 -13.46 26.62
C ASN A 310 -19.68 -12.37 26.89
N VAL A 311 -18.66 -12.30 26.04
CA VAL A 311 -17.59 -11.30 26.12
C VAL A 311 -17.52 -10.55 24.80
N ILE A 312 -17.76 -9.25 24.88
CA ILE A 312 -17.88 -8.33 23.75
C ILE A 312 -16.59 -7.51 23.66
N ALA A 313 -15.89 -7.56 22.54
CA ALA A 313 -14.75 -6.68 22.30
C ALA A 313 -15.25 -5.28 21.95
N ILE A 314 -14.68 -4.26 22.60
CA ILE A 314 -14.99 -2.85 22.36
C ILE A 314 -13.70 -2.15 21.95
N HIS A 315 -13.69 -1.59 20.76
CA HIS A 315 -12.66 -0.65 20.32
C HIS A 315 -13.19 0.78 20.50
N LYS A 316 -12.38 1.67 21.07
CA LYS A 316 -12.59 3.12 20.99
C LYS A 316 -11.36 3.79 20.41
N ALA A 317 -11.55 4.52 19.32
CA ALA A 317 -10.48 5.24 18.64
C ALA A 317 -9.65 6.08 19.62
N SER A 318 -8.33 5.95 19.53
CA SER A 318 -7.37 6.77 20.29
C SER A 318 -6.76 7.82 19.36
N VAL A 319 -6.28 8.93 19.94
CA VAL A 319 -5.60 9.99 19.16
C VAL A 319 -4.22 9.54 18.67
N GLN A 320 -3.65 8.46 19.24
CA GLN A 320 -2.45 7.82 18.70
C GLN A 320 -2.81 6.93 17.52
N GLN A 321 -2.50 7.42 16.32
CA GLN A 321 -2.48 6.64 15.08
C GLN A 321 -1.37 5.57 15.13
N LYS A 322 -1.72 4.33 14.76
CA LYS A 322 -0.83 3.16 14.56
C LYS A 322 0.39 3.54 13.69
N ARG A 323 1.56 2.99 14.00
CA ARG A 323 2.77 3.09 13.15
C ARG A 323 2.69 2.08 12.01
N LEU A 324 3.15 2.46 10.83
CA LEU A 324 3.15 1.61 9.62
C LEU A 324 4.48 0.88 9.40
N VAL A 325 5.51 1.20 10.19
CA VAL A 325 6.90 0.75 10.00
C VAL A 325 7.50 0.22 11.32
N TRP A 326 8.59 -0.54 11.18
CA TRP A 326 9.31 -1.17 12.29
C TRP A 326 9.77 -0.17 13.36
N GLU A 327 9.65 -0.55 14.64
CA GLU A 327 10.16 0.25 15.75
C GLU A 327 11.56 -0.22 16.18
N VAL A 328 12.54 0.66 16.05
CA VAL A 328 13.89 0.45 16.59
C VAL A 328 13.92 0.87 18.04
N ALA A 329 13.94 -0.11 18.96
CA ALA A 329 14.21 0.15 20.37
C ALA A 329 15.66 0.62 20.54
N GLU A 330 15.84 1.74 21.24
CA GLU A 330 17.14 2.36 21.56
C GLU A 330 18.09 2.49 20.34
N PRO A 331 17.77 3.33 19.34
CA PRO A 331 18.55 3.43 18.11
C PRO A 331 20.01 3.84 18.36
N LEU A 332 20.90 3.30 17.52
CA LEU A 332 22.32 3.64 17.44
C LEU A 332 22.63 4.25 16.06
N TYR A 333 23.65 5.10 15.98
CA TYR A 333 24.05 5.72 14.70
C TYR A 333 25.57 5.73 14.53
N GLU A 334 26.29 6.64 15.21
CA GLU A 334 27.73 6.83 15.00
C GLU A 334 28.57 5.63 15.50
N GLU A 335 28.04 4.89 16.47
CA GLU A 335 28.64 3.71 17.09
C GLU A 335 28.73 2.51 16.14
N LEU A 336 27.97 2.52 15.05
CA LEU A 336 27.90 1.44 14.05
C LEU A 336 28.63 1.78 12.74
N LEU A 337 29.23 2.98 12.65
CA LEU A 337 29.99 3.41 11.48
C LEU A 337 31.40 2.81 11.49
N SER A 338 31.82 2.24 10.37
CA SER A 338 33.20 1.83 10.13
C SER A 338 34.10 3.04 9.83
N ASP A 339 35.41 2.81 9.65
CA ASP A 339 36.33 3.83 9.13
C ASP A 339 36.30 3.95 7.60
N THR A 340 35.54 3.10 6.90
CA THR A 340 35.45 3.09 5.44
C THR A 340 34.52 4.19 4.93
N PRO A 341 34.96 5.04 3.98
CA PRO A 341 34.09 5.95 3.25
C PRO A 341 32.84 5.27 2.66
N THR A 342 31.72 6.00 2.55
CA THR A 342 30.62 5.59 1.67
C THR A 342 31.06 5.58 0.20
N GLY A 343 30.43 4.72 -0.60
CA GLY A 343 30.78 4.51 -2.01
C GLY A 343 30.13 5.51 -2.98
N LEU A 344 29.60 5.01 -4.10
CA LEU A 344 29.08 5.81 -5.22
C LEU A 344 27.92 6.75 -4.83
N VAL A 345 27.28 6.61 -3.67
CA VAL A 345 26.26 7.57 -3.18
C VAL A 345 26.79 9.00 -3.04
N ARG A 346 28.13 9.13 -2.92
CA ARG A 346 28.88 10.39 -3.02
C ARG A 346 28.72 11.07 -4.38
N ASP A 347 28.58 10.27 -5.43
CA ASP A 347 28.37 10.73 -6.80
C ASP A 347 26.88 10.90 -7.15
N GLY A 348 25.94 10.48 -6.30
CA GLY A 348 24.52 10.82 -6.48
C GLY A 348 23.52 9.79 -5.95
N ALA A 349 22.31 9.85 -6.50
CA ALA A 349 21.25 8.85 -6.34
C ALA A 349 20.47 8.73 -7.66
N MET A 350 19.97 7.54 -8.02
CA MET A 350 19.14 7.38 -9.23
C MET A 350 17.78 8.06 -8.97
N TYR A 351 17.21 8.70 -9.98
CA TYR A 351 15.95 9.42 -9.82
C TYR A 351 15.08 9.33 -11.07
N TRP A 352 13.82 8.93 -10.90
CA TRP A 352 12.79 9.13 -11.91
C TRP A 352 12.43 10.62 -11.95
N PHE A 353 12.57 11.26 -13.11
CA PHE A 353 12.42 12.72 -13.27
C PHE A 353 11.08 13.09 -13.96
N PRO A 354 9.93 13.04 -13.26
CA PRO A 354 8.63 13.35 -13.86
C PRO A 354 8.54 14.80 -14.35
N GLU A 355 9.35 15.72 -13.79
CA GLU A 355 9.38 17.14 -14.13
C GLU A 355 9.81 17.39 -15.59
N ILE A 356 10.35 16.38 -16.29
CA ILE A 356 10.64 16.46 -17.72
C ILE A 356 9.38 16.79 -18.55
N ASP A 357 8.19 16.44 -18.06
CA ASP A 357 6.90 16.89 -18.61
C ASP A 357 6.51 18.26 -18.03
N HIS A 358 7.33 19.27 -18.34
CA HIS A 358 7.15 20.67 -17.94
C HIS A 358 5.73 21.20 -18.25
N GLY A 359 5.07 20.67 -19.28
CA GLY A 359 3.71 21.04 -19.66
C GLY A 359 2.64 20.59 -18.64
N LYS A 360 2.73 19.36 -18.12
CA LYS A 360 1.83 18.92 -17.03
C LYS A 360 2.10 19.66 -15.74
N PHE A 361 3.38 19.91 -15.42
CA PHE A 361 3.75 20.65 -14.22
C PHE A 361 3.25 22.09 -14.23
N TRP A 362 3.27 22.77 -15.38
CA TRP A 362 2.62 24.07 -15.53
C TRP A 362 1.11 24.03 -15.21
N LEU A 363 0.38 23.05 -15.76
CA LEU A 363 -1.06 22.88 -15.51
C LEU A 363 -1.36 22.62 -14.02
N PHE A 364 -0.56 21.76 -13.38
CA PHE A 364 -0.64 21.49 -11.95
C PHE A 364 -0.37 22.76 -11.12
N ALA A 365 0.76 23.42 -11.37
CA ALA A 365 1.20 24.58 -10.60
C ALA A 365 0.20 25.74 -10.69
N ALA A 366 -0.36 25.95 -11.89
CA ALA A 366 -1.42 26.92 -12.12
C ALA A 366 -2.73 26.56 -11.39
N GLN A 367 -3.16 25.29 -11.43
CA GLN A 367 -4.37 24.85 -10.72
C GLN A 367 -4.27 24.99 -9.19
N TYR A 368 -3.12 24.62 -8.62
CA TYR A 368 -2.93 24.50 -7.17
C TYR A 368 -2.25 25.70 -6.52
N GLY A 369 -2.02 26.80 -7.26
CA GLY A 369 -1.40 28.01 -6.73
C GLY A 369 0.04 27.78 -6.23
N GLN A 370 0.82 26.95 -6.92
CA GLN A 370 2.18 26.60 -6.50
C GLN A 370 3.24 27.18 -7.43
N ALA A 371 4.42 27.49 -6.89
CA ALA A 371 5.58 27.87 -7.69
C ALA A 371 6.18 26.66 -8.43
N TYR A 372 6.41 26.80 -9.72
CA TYR A 372 7.15 25.84 -10.54
C TYR A 372 7.98 26.59 -11.58
N ILE A 373 9.30 26.50 -11.50
CA ILE A 373 10.22 27.03 -12.51
C ILE A 373 10.97 25.86 -13.15
N LYS A 374 10.93 25.75 -14.48
CA LYS A 374 11.60 24.70 -15.27
C LYS A 374 13.08 24.60 -14.90
N GLU A 375 13.79 25.73 -14.89
CA GLU A 375 15.22 25.76 -14.59
C GLU A 375 15.56 25.35 -13.17
N ASP A 376 14.72 25.68 -12.18
CA ASP A 376 14.97 25.34 -10.77
C ASP A 376 14.93 23.84 -10.53
N LYS A 377 14.16 23.07 -11.33
CA LYS A 377 14.19 21.61 -11.24
C LYS A 377 15.53 21.04 -11.70
N TYR A 378 16.17 21.61 -12.72
CA TYR A 378 17.54 21.23 -13.10
C TYR A 378 18.59 21.69 -12.08
N ARG A 379 18.39 22.84 -11.42
CA ARG A 379 19.23 23.28 -10.28
C ARG A 379 19.11 22.31 -9.09
N LEU A 380 17.89 21.90 -8.74
CA LEU A 380 17.60 20.92 -7.69
C LEU A 380 18.28 19.57 -7.98
N LEU A 381 18.22 19.07 -9.22
CA LEU A 381 18.96 17.87 -9.62
C LEU A 381 20.47 18.00 -9.38
N ALA A 382 21.05 19.17 -9.70
CA ALA A 382 22.48 19.42 -9.51
C ALA A 382 22.86 19.55 -8.02
N GLU A 383 22.10 20.33 -7.25
CA GLU A 383 22.29 20.56 -5.81
C GLU A 383 22.22 19.26 -5.01
N HIS A 384 21.20 18.44 -5.26
CA HIS A 384 21.01 17.17 -4.57
C HIS A 384 21.69 15.99 -5.25
N LEU A 385 22.51 16.21 -6.29
CA LEU A 385 23.18 15.17 -7.10
C LEU A 385 22.23 14.03 -7.53
N LEU A 386 20.99 14.37 -7.88
CA LEU A 386 20.02 13.42 -8.40
C LEU A 386 20.37 13.12 -9.87
N ARG A 387 20.38 11.83 -10.22
CA ARG A 387 20.78 11.32 -11.53
C ARG A 387 19.51 10.90 -12.30
N PRO A 388 18.93 11.79 -13.12
CA PRO A 388 17.66 11.51 -13.78
C PRO A 388 17.80 10.33 -14.75
N LEU A 389 16.90 9.36 -14.64
CA LEU A 389 16.66 8.32 -15.63
C LEU A 389 16.12 8.95 -16.93
N ASN A 390 16.75 8.62 -18.05
CA ASN A 390 16.45 9.18 -19.38
C ASN A 390 16.61 8.09 -20.45
N ASN A 391 16.09 8.35 -21.65
CA ASN A 391 16.33 7.52 -22.83
C ASN A 391 16.83 8.38 -24.00
N SER A 392 17.28 7.75 -25.08
CA SER A 392 17.80 8.42 -26.27
C SER A 392 16.79 9.36 -26.94
N TYR A 393 15.48 9.07 -26.84
CA TYR A 393 14.41 9.94 -27.33
C TYR A 393 14.31 11.25 -26.53
N ILE A 394 14.34 11.20 -25.20
CA ILE A 394 14.30 12.40 -24.34
C ILE A 394 15.55 13.28 -24.55
N LEU A 395 16.72 12.67 -24.74
CA LEU A 395 17.98 13.39 -24.97
C LEU A 395 18.02 14.09 -26.35
N SER A 396 17.45 13.47 -27.38
CA SER A 396 17.49 13.96 -28.77
C SER A 396 16.35 14.90 -29.17
N VAL A 397 15.18 14.83 -28.53
CA VAL A 397 14.00 15.60 -28.97
C VAL A 397 14.01 17.05 -28.42
N PRO A 398 13.97 18.09 -29.28
CA PRO A 398 14.13 19.48 -28.85
C PRO A 398 13.09 20.00 -27.84
N VAL A 399 11.90 19.41 -27.76
CA VAL A 399 10.81 19.89 -26.87
C VAL A 399 11.17 19.77 -25.39
N TYR A 400 11.97 18.77 -25.03
CA TYR A 400 12.49 18.61 -23.67
C TYR A 400 13.74 19.48 -23.47
N SER A 401 14.59 19.54 -24.49
CA SER A 401 15.92 20.17 -24.44
C SER A 401 16.77 19.60 -23.29
N ALA A 402 16.57 18.31 -22.98
CA ALA A 402 17.09 17.66 -21.78
C ALA A 402 18.62 17.69 -21.73
N PHE A 403 19.26 17.30 -22.84
CA PHE A 403 20.71 17.30 -23.00
C PHE A 403 21.34 18.69 -22.77
N GLU A 404 20.75 19.73 -23.37
CA GLU A 404 21.22 21.11 -23.23
C GLU A 404 21.10 21.61 -21.78
N ASN A 405 19.98 21.32 -21.11
CA ASN A 405 19.78 21.69 -19.71
C ASN A 405 20.70 20.90 -18.77
N TYR A 406 20.86 19.59 -18.97
CA TYR A 406 21.79 18.79 -18.17
C TYR A 406 23.22 19.31 -18.29
N ARG A 407 23.68 19.63 -19.50
CA ARG A 407 24.99 20.27 -19.72
C ARG A 407 25.08 21.66 -19.09
N LYS A 408 24.05 22.50 -19.25
CA LYS A 408 23.98 23.88 -18.69
C LYS A 408 24.09 23.90 -17.16
N PHE A 409 23.42 22.98 -16.48
CA PHE A 409 23.37 22.92 -15.01
C PHE A 409 24.34 21.91 -14.39
N GLY A 410 25.14 21.20 -15.18
CA GLY A 410 26.12 20.22 -14.69
C GLY A 410 25.50 18.90 -14.19
N VAL A 411 24.24 18.64 -14.51
CA VAL A 411 23.53 17.39 -14.17
C VAL A 411 24.11 16.24 -14.98
N LYS A 412 24.26 15.08 -14.34
CA LYS A 412 24.54 13.81 -15.02
C LYS A 412 23.31 12.92 -15.02
N SER A 413 22.99 12.30 -16.15
CA SER A 413 21.85 11.41 -16.34
C SER A 413 22.25 9.93 -16.34
N ILE A 414 21.24 9.07 -16.25
CA ILE A 414 21.35 7.63 -16.47
C ILE A 414 20.61 7.30 -17.76
N LEU A 415 21.27 6.58 -18.66
CA LEU A 415 20.66 6.09 -19.89
C LEU A 415 19.92 4.78 -19.63
N MET A 416 18.65 4.73 -20.01
CA MET A 416 17.84 3.53 -20.19
C MET A 416 17.68 3.30 -21.70
N PRO A 417 18.38 2.32 -22.30
CA PRO A 417 18.29 2.08 -23.74
C PRO A 417 16.94 1.47 -24.13
N SER A 418 16.45 1.79 -25.32
CA SER A 418 15.14 1.31 -25.77
C SER A 418 15.22 -0.10 -26.37
N TYR A 419 14.51 -1.05 -25.75
CA TYR A 419 14.26 -2.37 -26.33
C TYR A 419 12.89 -2.48 -27.02
N ARG A 420 12.10 -1.38 -27.12
CA ARG A 420 10.71 -1.37 -27.63
C ARG A 420 10.59 -1.46 -29.16
N THR A 421 11.52 -2.17 -29.79
CA THR A 421 11.51 -2.49 -31.23
C THR A 421 10.46 -3.57 -31.50
N LYS A 422 9.62 -3.37 -32.53
CA LYS A 422 8.60 -4.36 -32.91
C LYS A 422 9.25 -5.64 -33.47
N LEU A 423 8.68 -6.78 -33.12
CA LEU A 423 9.01 -8.06 -33.74
C LEU A 423 8.50 -8.14 -35.20
N PRO A 424 9.05 -9.06 -36.02
CA PRO A 424 8.54 -9.34 -37.36
C PRO A 424 7.06 -9.75 -37.40
N ASN A 425 6.49 -9.81 -38.61
CA ASN A 425 5.13 -10.31 -38.87
C ASN A 425 4.00 -9.57 -38.12
N ASP A 426 4.17 -8.28 -37.82
CA ASP A 426 3.21 -7.43 -37.10
C ASP A 426 2.73 -8.03 -35.76
N ILE A 427 3.67 -8.61 -35.01
CA ILE A 427 3.41 -9.14 -33.67
C ILE A 427 3.47 -7.98 -32.66
N PRO A 428 2.41 -7.74 -31.85
CA PRO A 428 2.32 -6.59 -30.94
C PRO A 428 3.08 -6.80 -29.62
N VAL A 429 4.07 -7.69 -29.59
CA VAL A 429 4.85 -8.06 -28.41
C VAL A 429 6.28 -7.55 -28.57
N THR A 430 6.86 -7.04 -27.49
CA THR A 430 8.28 -6.68 -27.42
C THR A 430 9.04 -7.79 -26.70
N PHE A 431 10.19 -8.23 -27.22
CA PHE A 431 10.95 -9.33 -26.64
C PHE A 431 12.46 -9.13 -26.83
N LEU A 432 13.17 -8.70 -25.78
CA LEU A 432 14.60 -8.39 -25.81
C LEU A 432 15.51 -9.58 -26.16
N LEU A 433 15.03 -10.82 -25.99
CA LEU A 433 15.78 -12.01 -26.38
C LEU A 433 15.65 -12.35 -27.88
N ASP A 434 14.89 -11.58 -28.66
CA ASP A 434 15.01 -11.60 -30.12
C ASP A 434 16.34 -10.94 -30.55
N PRO A 435 17.14 -11.57 -31.45
CA PRO A 435 18.44 -11.02 -31.85
C PRO A 435 18.38 -9.62 -32.51
N VAL A 436 17.31 -9.27 -33.22
CA VAL A 436 17.14 -7.96 -33.87
C VAL A 436 16.80 -6.90 -32.83
N VAL A 437 15.94 -7.25 -31.85
CA VAL A 437 15.61 -6.36 -30.73
C VAL A 437 16.83 -6.12 -29.83
N LEU A 438 17.60 -7.17 -29.53
CA LEU A 438 18.84 -7.06 -28.76
C LEU A 438 19.88 -6.16 -29.43
N GLU A 439 20.14 -6.37 -30.72
CA GLU A 439 21.11 -5.53 -31.42
C GLU A 439 20.63 -4.07 -31.54
N ALA A 440 19.32 -3.83 -31.70
CA ALA A 440 18.76 -2.48 -31.66
C ALA A 440 18.98 -1.79 -30.30
N TYR A 441 18.79 -2.51 -29.20
CA TYR A 441 19.03 -2.04 -27.83
C TYR A 441 20.52 -1.73 -27.56
N LEU A 442 21.43 -2.59 -28.02
CA LEU A 442 22.88 -2.37 -27.93
C LEU A 442 23.31 -1.19 -28.81
N GLU A 443 22.74 -1.03 -30.01
CA GLU A 443 23.07 0.06 -30.92
C GLU A 443 22.51 1.42 -30.43
N ASP A 444 21.34 1.44 -29.80
CA ASP A 444 20.82 2.63 -29.10
C ASP A 444 21.79 3.06 -27.98
N THR A 445 22.32 2.09 -27.22
CA THR A 445 23.37 2.32 -26.22
C THR A 445 24.64 2.92 -26.84
N ARG A 446 25.15 2.36 -27.94
CA ARG A 446 26.36 2.87 -28.62
C ARG A 446 26.17 4.31 -29.10
N LYS A 447 25.04 4.60 -29.75
CA LYS A 447 24.69 5.93 -30.26
C LYS A 447 24.60 6.96 -29.13
N ALA A 448 23.79 6.69 -28.11
CA ALA A 448 23.57 7.62 -27.01
C ALA A 448 24.87 7.90 -26.22
N LEU A 449 25.72 6.89 -25.99
CA LEU A 449 27.03 7.09 -25.35
C LEU A 449 28.03 7.87 -26.23
N THR A 450 27.93 7.76 -27.55
CA THR A 450 28.77 8.50 -28.50
C THR A 450 28.35 9.97 -28.59
N GLU A 451 27.04 10.24 -28.66
CA GLU A 451 26.50 11.59 -28.89
C GLU A 451 26.33 12.40 -27.60
N TYR A 452 25.89 11.75 -26.51
CA TYR A 452 25.49 12.40 -25.24
C TYR A 452 26.36 11.97 -24.04
N GLY A 453 27.46 11.24 -24.27
CA GLY A 453 28.26 10.64 -23.20
C GLY A 453 28.88 11.62 -22.20
N ASP A 454 28.94 12.92 -22.48
CA ASP A 454 29.42 13.90 -21.50
C ASP A 454 28.41 14.17 -20.37
N VAL A 455 27.11 13.92 -20.58
CA VAL A 455 26.09 13.95 -19.51
C VAL A 455 25.75 12.59 -18.93
N ILE A 456 25.93 11.49 -19.68
CA ILE A 456 25.61 10.13 -19.19
C ILE A 456 26.69 9.66 -18.19
N TRP A 457 26.26 9.34 -16.96
CA TRP A 457 27.11 8.78 -15.89
C TRP A 457 26.98 7.25 -15.76
N ALA A 458 25.79 6.70 -16.03
CA ALA A 458 25.55 5.27 -16.02
C ALA A 458 24.56 4.84 -17.11
N VAL A 459 24.53 3.55 -17.42
CA VAL A 459 23.50 2.90 -18.24
C VAL A 459 22.80 1.83 -17.39
N THR A 460 21.47 1.89 -17.31
CA THR A 460 20.65 0.85 -16.67
C THR A 460 20.22 -0.22 -17.66
N PHE A 461 20.00 -1.44 -17.18
CA PHE A 461 19.44 -2.52 -17.99
C PHE A 461 18.03 -2.16 -18.49
N GLY A 462 17.19 -1.61 -17.61
CA GLY A 462 15.89 -1.04 -17.98
C GLY A 462 15.00 -0.70 -16.80
N ASP A 463 13.71 -0.92 -17.01
CA ASP A 463 12.53 -0.68 -16.15
C ASP A 463 11.67 -1.96 -16.23
N GLU A 464 11.66 -2.77 -15.16
CA GLU A 464 10.96 -4.07 -15.05
C GLU A 464 11.18 -5.02 -16.25
N VAL A 465 12.36 -5.02 -16.88
CA VAL A 465 12.58 -5.74 -18.14
C VAL A 465 12.45 -7.24 -17.94
N ILE A 466 12.98 -7.79 -16.86
CA ILE A 466 12.93 -9.23 -16.55
C ILE A 466 11.48 -9.73 -16.48
N ASP A 467 10.61 -9.03 -15.71
CA ASP A 467 9.17 -9.31 -15.61
C ASP A 467 8.48 -9.24 -16.99
N HIS A 468 8.80 -8.20 -17.76
CA HIS A 468 8.25 -8.01 -19.11
C HIS A 468 8.68 -9.12 -20.09
N ILE A 469 9.93 -9.60 -20.04
CA ILE A 469 10.41 -10.68 -20.91
C ILE A 469 9.86 -12.04 -20.49
N GLU A 470 9.69 -12.33 -19.20
CA GLU A 470 8.99 -13.53 -18.72
C GLU A 470 7.57 -13.60 -19.30
N SER A 471 6.81 -12.51 -19.11
CA SER A 471 5.43 -12.38 -19.58
C SER A 471 5.31 -12.45 -21.12
N ALA A 472 6.27 -11.86 -21.84
CA ALA A 472 6.30 -11.85 -23.30
C ALA A 472 6.65 -13.22 -23.91
N GLY A 473 7.59 -13.98 -23.34
CA GLY A 473 7.96 -15.30 -23.86
C GLY A 473 6.81 -16.31 -23.76
N ILE A 474 6.04 -16.25 -22.67
CA ILE A 474 4.81 -17.05 -22.49
C ILE A 474 3.77 -16.67 -23.55
N THR A 475 3.43 -15.38 -23.68
CA THR A 475 2.47 -14.90 -24.69
C THR A 475 2.91 -15.27 -26.12
N LEU A 476 4.21 -15.17 -26.45
CA LEU A 476 4.73 -15.56 -27.76
C LEU A 476 4.51 -17.06 -28.04
N LEU A 477 4.70 -17.93 -27.05
CA LEU A 477 4.45 -19.36 -27.22
C LEU A 477 2.95 -19.68 -27.30
N SER A 478 2.13 -19.07 -26.45
CA SER A 478 0.69 -19.41 -26.34
C SER A 478 -0.16 -18.83 -27.47
N GLU A 479 0.20 -17.66 -28.00
CA GLU A 479 -0.62 -16.91 -28.97
C GLU A 479 0.02 -16.73 -30.35
N TYR A 480 1.35 -16.85 -30.48
CA TYR A 480 2.08 -16.48 -31.71
C TYR A 480 3.11 -17.52 -32.20
N ALA A 481 3.11 -18.75 -31.68
CA ALA A 481 4.12 -19.76 -32.03
C ALA A 481 4.18 -20.12 -33.52
N ASP A 482 3.05 -20.01 -34.24
CA ASP A 482 2.93 -20.21 -35.68
C ASP A 482 3.55 -19.05 -36.49
N ARG A 483 3.41 -17.81 -35.99
CA ARG A 483 3.90 -16.56 -36.59
C ARG A 483 5.31 -16.18 -36.16
N TYR A 484 5.82 -16.78 -35.07
CA TYR A 484 7.14 -16.52 -34.50
C TYR A 484 7.89 -17.83 -34.17
N PRO A 485 8.37 -18.58 -35.18
CA PRO A 485 9.12 -19.82 -34.97
C PRO A 485 10.30 -19.77 -33.97
N PRO A 486 11.01 -18.64 -33.73
CA PRO A 486 12.07 -18.60 -32.72
C PRO A 486 11.62 -19.02 -31.30
N ILE A 487 10.39 -18.70 -30.87
CA ILE A 487 9.94 -19.12 -29.52
C ILE A 487 9.78 -20.63 -29.41
N VAL A 488 9.45 -21.32 -30.50
CA VAL A 488 9.34 -22.80 -30.53
C VAL A 488 10.73 -23.44 -30.39
N ALA A 489 11.76 -22.83 -30.98
CA ALA A 489 13.14 -23.25 -30.78
C ALA A 489 13.63 -22.98 -29.34
N MET A 490 13.21 -21.86 -28.73
CA MET A 490 13.49 -21.54 -27.33
C MET A 490 12.78 -22.51 -26.36
N ASP A 491 11.52 -22.85 -26.60
CA ASP A 491 10.80 -23.89 -25.83
C ASP A 491 11.49 -25.25 -25.90
N ALA A 492 11.95 -25.65 -27.10
CA ALA A 492 12.72 -26.88 -27.27
C ALA A 492 14.05 -26.85 -26.48
N GLU A 493 14.72 -25.69 -26.40
CA GLU A 493 15.92 -25.53 -25.57
C GLU A 493 15.60 -25.60 -24.07
N VAL A 494 14.59 -24.86 -23.59
CA VAL A 494 14.13 -24.89 -22.18
C VAL A 494 13.86 -26.34 -21.77
N LYS A 495 13.10 -27.05 -22.59
CA LYS A 495 12.76 -28.46 -22.40
C LYS A 495 13.99 -29.38 -22.37
N ALA A 496 14.92 -29.20 -23.30
CA ALA A 496 16.11 -30.06 -23.40
C ALA A 496 17.16 -29.81 -22.29
N ARG A 497 17.39 -28.55 -21.90
CA ARG A 497 18.48 -28.17 -20.96
C ARG A 497 18.04 -28.06 -19.50
N TYR A 498 16.80 -27.63 -19.22
CA TYR A 498 16.35 -27.29 -17.86
C TYR A 498 15.13 -28.10 -17.42
N GLY A 499 14.25 -28.47 -18.36
CA GLY A 499 13.03 -29.22 -18.09
C GLY A 499 13.14 -30.75 -18.17
N ALA A 500 14.35 -31.32 -18.08
CA ALA A 500 14.59 -32.77 -18.12
C ALA A 500 13.97 -33.51 -19.33
N GLY A 501 13.88 -32.84 -20.49
CA GLY A 501 13.25 -33.34 -21.71
C GLY A 501 11.71 -33.27 -21.73
N GLN A 502 11.09 -32.79 -20.65
CA GLN A 502 9.64 -32.82 -20.41
C GLN A 502 9.01 -31.42 -20.34
N PHE A 503 9.59 -30.52 -19.54
CA PHE A 503 8.98 -29.25 -19.16
C PHE A 503 9.51 -28.08 -20.02
N GLY A 504 8.63 -27.51 -20.84
CA GLY A 504 8.93 -26.34 -21.65
C GLY A 504 8.66 -25.01 -20.95
N ILE A 505 8.51 -23.95 -21.74
CA ILE A 505 7.94 -22.67 -21.28
C ILE A 505 6.50 -22.90 -20.80
N PRO A 506 6.00 -22.19 -19.76
CA PRO A 506 4.60 -22.22 -19.36
C PRO A 506 3.64 -21.98 -20.53
N GLN A 507 2.52 -22.71 -20.54
CA GLN A 507 1.49 -22.63 -21.58
C GLN A 507 0.54 -21.44 -21.40
N SER A 508 0.52 -20.84 -20.21
CA SER A 508 -0.14 -19.56 -19.92
C SER A 508 0.52 -18.89 -18.71
N LYS A 509 0.15 -17.65 -18.41
CA LYS A 509 0.66 -16.89 -17.24
C LYS A 509 0.13 -17.43 -15.91
N THR A 510 -0.82 -18.37 -15.96
CA THR A 510 -1.45 -19.04 -14.83
C THR A 510 -1.29 -20.56 -14.90
N ASP A 511 -0.28 -21.05 -15.62
CA ASP A 511 0.05 -22.48 -15.71
C ASP A 511 0.36 -23.01 -14.30
N ASP A 512 -0.31 -24.08 -13.87
CA ASP A 512 -0.14 -24.66 -12.53
C ASP A 512 1.03 -25.65 -12.46
N ASN A 513 1.70 -25.94 -13.58
CA ASN A 513 2.83 -26.85 -13.62
C ASN A 513 4.13 -26.19 -13.13
N ALA A 514 4.42 -26.39 -11.85
CA ALA A 514 5.63 -25.92 -11.18
C ALA A 514 6.94 -26.14 -11.97
N PHE A 515 7.09 -27.30 -12.60
CA PHE A 515 8.33 -27.69 -13.28
C PHE A 515 8.56 -26.94 -14.59
N ARG A 516 7.49 -26.45 -15.27
CA ARG A 516 7.61 -25.53 -16.41
C ARG A 516 8.15 -24.17 -15.97
N TRP A 517 7.65 -23.63 -14.86
CA TRP A 517 8.15 -22.36 -14.31
C TRP A 517 9.60 -22.47 -13.85
N ILE A 518 9.97 -23.54 -13.16
CA ILE A 518 11.37 -23.82 -12.79
C ILE A 518 12.26 -23.88 -14.05
N ALA A 519 11.88 -24.69 -15.05
CA ALA A 519 12.67 -24.82 -16.27
C ALA A 519 12.83 -23.49 -17.02
N TYR A 520 11.74 -22.74 -17.18
CA TYR A 520 11.73 -21.48 -17.91
C TYR A 520 12.50 -20.38 -17.18
N ARG A 521 12.29 -20.19 -15.87
CA ARG A 521 12.98 -19.15 -15.09
C ARG A 521 14.49 -19.38 -15.01
N ARG A 522 14.92 -20.65 -14.91
CA ARG A 522 16.36 -21.02 -14.99
C ARG A 522 16.98 -20.69 -16.34
N TRP A 523 16.30 -20.98 -17.44
CA TRP A 523 16.73 -20.55 -18.79
C TRP A 523 16.74 -19.02 -18.92
N LEU A 524 15.68 -18.37 -18.46
CA LEU A 524 15.46 -16.92 -18.62
C LEU A 524 16.53 -16.11 -17.89
N THR A 525 16.87 -16.47 -16.65
CA THR A 525 17.91 -15.76 -15.89
C THR A 525 19.31 -15.97 -16.47
N GLU A 526 19.63 -17.17 -17.02
CA GLU A 526 20.88 -17.37 -17.77
C GLU A 526 20.94 -16.46 -19.00
N ARG A 527 19.83 -16.37 -19.76
CA ARG A 527 19.75 -15.53 -20.96
C ARG A 527 19.87 -14.04 -20.64
N LEU A 528 19.18 -13.54 -19.63
CA LEU A 528 19.18 -12.12 -19.28
C LEU A 528 20.49 -11.68 -18.61
N ASN A 529 21.15 -12.53 -17.82
CA ASN A 529 22.53 -12.29 -17.38
C ASN A 529 23.49 -12.22 -18.57
N GLY A 530 23.28 -13.05 -19.60
CA GLY A 530 24.01 -12.96 -20.88
C GLY A 530 23.77 -11.66 -21.67
N VAL A 531 22.58 -11.04 -21.54
CA VAL A 531 22.30 -9.71 -22.10
C VAL A 531 22.99 -8.62 -21.27
N LEU A 532 22.98 -8.71 -19.94
CA LEU A 532 23.66 -7.75 -19.06
C LEU A 532 25.18 -7.74 -19.31
N ALA A 533 25.79 -8.91 -19.54
CA ALA A 533 27.19 -9.03 -19.93
C ALA A 533 27.51 -8.36 -21.28
N GLN A 534 26.61 -8.46 -22.27
CA GLN A 534 26.74 -7.79 -23.57
C GLN A 534 26.54 -6.27 -23.48
N LEU A 535 25.55 -5.81 -22.70
CA LEU A 535 25.36 -4.40 -22.38
C LEU A 535 26.63 -3.84 -21.73
N SER A 536 27.12 -4.48 -20.68
CA SER A 536 28.32 -4.06 -19.95
C SER A 536 29.56 -3.99 -20.84
N SER A 537 29.76 -5.00 -21.69
CA SER A 537 30.84 -5.00 -22.68
C SER A 537 30.71 -3.85 -23.68
N THR A 538 29.49 -3.56 -24.14
CA THR A 538 29.18 -2.48 -25.09
C THR A 538 29.42 -1.10 -24.47
N VAL A 539 28.96 -0.89 -23.23
CA VAL A 539 29.19 0.36 -22.46
C VAL A 539 30.69 0.59 -22.27
N ARG A 540 31.41 -0.41 -21.75
CA ARG A 540 32.85 -0.33 -21.46
C ARG A 540 33.71 -0.14 -22.72
N ALA A 541 33.32 -0.73 -23.86
CA ALA A 541 34.00 -0.54 -25.14
C ALA A 541 33.71 0.82 -25.78
N THR A 542 32.47 1.34 -25.67
CA THR A 542 32.07 2.62 -26.28
C THR A 542 32.58 3.80 -25.46
N ARG A 543 32.47 3.74 -24.13
CA ARG A 543 32.83 4.83 -23.23
C ARG A 543 33.31 4.32 -21.86
N PRO A 544 34.62 4.06 -21.70
CA PRO A 544 35.20 3.67 -20.42
C PRO A 544 34.87 4.66 -19.30
N GLY A 545 34.55 4.15 -18.12
CA GLY A 545 34.21 4.95 -16.93
C GLY A 545 32.72 5.29 -16.77
N VAL A 546 31.85 4.88 -17.70
CA VAL A 546 30.40 4.88 -17.49
C VAL A 546 30.00 3.61 -16.72
N HIS A 547 29.21 3.76 -15.66
CA HIS A 547 28.76 2.64 -14.83
C HIS A 547 27.63 1.84 -15.51
N VAL A 548 27.49 0.57 -15.11
CA VAL A 548 26.39 -0.31 -15.53
C VAL A 548 25.52 -0.64 -14.33
N ILE A 549 24.20 -0.48 -14.47
CA ILE A 549 23.21 -0.79 -13.44
C ILE A 549 22.39 -2.01 -13.89
N THR A 550 22.02 -2.89 -12.96
CA THR A 550 21.10 -4.00 -13.22
C THR A 550 19.71 -3.52 -13.64
N ASP A 551 18.83 -4.47 -13.96
CA ASP A 551 17.39 -4.23 -13.99
C ASP A 551 16.87 -3.86 -12.59
N ASP A 552 15.68 -3.29 -12.49
CA ASP A 552 14.97 -2.98 -11.25
C ASP A 552 13.65 -3.78 -11.12
N PRO A 553 13.70 -5.12 -10.93
CA PRO A 553 12.50 -5.94 -10.89
C PRO A 553 11.47 -5.46 -9.87
N VAL A 554 10.22 -5.82 -10.16
CA VAL A 554 9.04 -5.60 -9.31
C VAL A 554 9.35 -5.97 -7.86
N ALA A 555 8.77 -5.28 -6.88
CA ALA A 555 9.15 -5.39 -5.48
C ALA A 555 8.77 -6.70 -4.76
N LEU A 556 9.38 -7.82 -5.16
CA LEU A 556 9.15 -9.19 -4.72
C LEU A 556 10.46 -10.00 -4.71
N PRO A 557 10.57 -11.07 -3.91
CA PRO A 557 11.67 -12.02 -4.03
C PRO A 557 11.61 -12.75 -5.39
N HIS A 558 12.64 -12.57 -6.20
CA HIS A 558 12.72 -13.17 -7.54
C HIS A 558 13.62 -14.41 -7.57
N ALA A 559 13.35 -15.33 -8.49
CA ALA A 559 14.15 -16.56 -8.72
C ALA A 559 15.37 -16.34 -9.64
N LEU A 560 16.04 -15.18 -9.51
CA LEU A 560 17.17 -14.79 -10.37
C LEU A 560 18.50 -15.34 -9.87
N ASP A 561 19.39 -15.58 -10.83
CA ASP A 561 20.82 -15.76 -10.60
C ASP A 561 21.47 -14.37 -10.38
N PHE A 562 21.24 -13.79 -9.21
CA PHE A 562 21.84 -12.49 -8.84
C PHE A 562 23.37 -12.55 -8.83
N ALA A 563 23.95 -13.69 -8.42
CA ALA A 563 25.41 -13.89 -8.41
C ALA A 563 26.00 -13.81 -9.83
N GLY A 564 25.26 -14.24 -10.86
CA GLY A 564 25.67 -14.14 -12.27
C GLY A 564 25.69 -12.72 -12.83
N MET A 565 25.15 -11.72 -12.12
CA MET A 565 25.26 -10.30 -12.49
C MET A 565 26.62 -9.68 -12.06
N ARG A 566 27.30 -10.32 -11.10
CA ARG A 566 28.52 -9.80 -10.46
C ARG A 566 29.67 -9.73 -11.46
N GLY A 567 30.24 -8.53 -11.61
CA GLY A 567 31.29 -8.24 -12.60
C GLY A 567 30.77 -7.78 -13.97
N HIS A 568 29.44 -7.80 -14.17
CA HIS A 568 28.78 -7.20 -15.34
C HIS A 568 28.06 -5.90 -14.99
N ALA A 569 27.46 -5.78 -13.80
CA ALA A 569 27.00 -4.52 -13.25
C ALA A 569 27.96 -3.96 -12.20
N ASP A 570 27.99 -2.63 -12.09
CA ASP A 570 28.70 -1.87 -11.06
C ASP A 570 27.76 -1.52 -9.89
N ILE A 571 26.46 -1.36 -10.17
CA ILE A 571 25.39 -1.11 -9.18
C ILE A 571 24.26 -2.11 -9.40
N THR A 572 23.73 -2.71 -8.33
CA THR A 572 22.49 -3.49 -8.35
C THR A 572 21.33 -2.68 -7.76
N THR A 573 20.16 -2.78 -8.38
CA THR A 573 18.91 -2.11 -7.97
C THR A 573 17.76 -3.12 -7.93
N HIS A 574 16.68 -2.77 -7.23
CA HIS A 574 15.48 -3.58 -7.06
C HIS A 574 14.38 -2.69 -6.46
N GLN A 575 13.12 -2.83 -6.87
CA GLN A 575 12.04 -2.07 -6.24
C GLN A 575 11.70 -2.61 -4.84
N LEU A 576 11.22 -1.73 -3.94
CA LEU A 576 10.73 -2.05 -2.59
C LEU A 576 9.37 -1.40 -2.34
N TYR A 577 8.28 -2.17 -2.34
CA TYR A 577 6.91 -1.66 -2.13
C TYR A 577 6.51 -1.68 -0.64
N PRO A 578 5.73 -0.69 -0.19
CA PRO A 578 5.26 -0.63 1.19
C PRO A 578 4.30 -1.78 1.51
N ARG A 579 4.41 -2.34 2.72
CA ARG A 579 3.57 -3.47 3.20
C ARG A 579 2.66 -3.13 4.39
N ARG A 580 2.61 -1.85 4.82
CA ARG A 580 1.81 -1.29 5.93
C ARG A 580 1.86 -2.04 7.29
N ASN A 581 2.76 -3.00 7.47
CA ASN A 581 2.86 -3.83 8.66
C ASN A 581 4.14 -3.51 9.45
N PRO A 582 4.03 -2.95 10.68
CA PRO A 582 5.20 -2.58 11.48
C PRO A 582 6.01 -3.78 11.98
N HIS A 583 5.46 -5.00 11.93
CA HIS A 583 6.16 -6.23 12.27
C HIS A 583 6.85 -6.88 11.07
N TYR A 584 6.73 -6.35 9.86
CA TYR A 584 7.33 -6.90 8.64
C TYR A 584 8.22 -5.87 7.92
N PRO A 585 9.50 -5.72 8.32
CA PRO A 585 10.46 -4.78 7.73
C PRO A 585 10.93 -5.21 6.32
N PHE A 586 10.01 -5.16 5.35
CA PHE A 586 10.16 -5.64 3.99
C PHE A 586 11.29 -4.95 3.20
N PHE A 587 11.50 -3.65 3.42
CA PHE A 587 12.58 -2.89 2.78
C PHE A 587 13.94 -3.44 3.19
N GLY A 588 14.12 -3.73 4.49
CA GLY A 588 15.31 -4.38 5.01
C GLY A 588 15.50 -5.80 4.46
N PHE A 589 14.43 -6.61 4.46
CA PHE A 589 14.44 -7.97 3.93
C PHE A 589 14.97 -8.04 2.49
N LEU A 590 14.30 -7.34 1.57
CA LEU A 590 14.59 -7.46 0.14
C LEU A 590 15.92 -6.77 -0.22
N THR A 591 16.29 -5.69 0.47
CA THR A 591 17.65 -5.12 0.36
C THR A 591 18.72 -6.13 0.76
N LYS A 592 18.55 -6.82 1.90
CA LYS A 592 19.52 -7.81 2.38
C LYS A 592 19.63 -9.00 1.42
N LEU A 593 18.50 -9.48 0.89
CA LEU A 593 18.45 -10.56 -0.09
C LEU A 593 19.27 -10.21 -1.34
N VAL A 594 19.04 -9.04 -1.93
CA VAL A 594 19.76 -8.60 -3.14
C VAL A 594 21.25 -8.35 -2.86
N ALA A 595 21.59 -7.75 -1.71
CA ALA A 595 22.99 -7.51 -1.32
C ALA A 595 23.78 -8.82 -1.16
N ASP A 596 23.26 -9.77 -0.36
CA ASP A 596 23.94 -11.02 -0.03
C ASP A 596 24.08 -11.99 -1.23
N LEU A 597 23.07 -12.02 -2.11
CA LEU A 597 23.02 -12.91 -3.27
C LEU A 597 23.80 -12.36 -4.48
N SER A 598 23.71 -11.06 -4.78
CA SER A 598 24.47 -10.48 -5.88
C SER A 598 25.96 -10.39 -5.56
N GLY A 599 26.32 -10.01 -4.32
CA GLY A 599 27.70 -9.66 -3.97
C GLY A 599 28.26 -8.48 -4.78
N ILE A 600 27.39 -7.64 -5.36
CA ILE A 600 27.77 -6.36 -5.97
C ILE A 600 27.94 -5.34 -4.84
N ALA A 601 29.02 -4.56 -4.88
CA ALA A 601 29.39 -3.67 -3.78
C ALA A 601 28.44 -2.46 -3.61
N GLU A 602 27.76 -2.05 -4.68
CA GLU A 602 26.79 -0.95 -4.65
C GLU A 602 25.36 -1.49 -4.80
N VAL A 603 24.56 -1.33 -3.76
CA VAL A 603 23.18 -1.83 -3.67
C VAL A 603 22.25 -0.63 -3.48
N TRP A 604 21.56 -0.25 -4.54
CA TRP A 604 20.76 0.98 -4.63
C TRP A 604 19.30 0.62 -4.95
N PRO A 605 18.55 0.07 -3.98
CA PRO A 605 17.15 -0.30 -4.21
C PRO A 605 16.27 0.95 -4.32
N CYS A 606 15.04 0.78 -4.82
CA CYS A 606 14.02 1.82 -4.91
C CYS A 606 13.03 1.73 -3.74
N PRO A 607 13.28 2.40 -2.58
CA PRO A 607 12.32 2.51 -1.49
C PRO A 607 11.12 3.37 -1.89
N HIS A 608 9.97 2.73 -2.14
CA HIS A 608 8.72 3.45 -2.41
C HIS A 608 8.13 4.04 -1.12
N VAL A 609 8.56 5.27 -0.81
CA VAL A 609 8.20 6.07 0.39
C VAL A 609 7.20 7.18 0.08
N GLU A 610 6.91 7.38 -1.20
CA GLU A 610 6.01 8.37 -1.76
C GLU A 610 4.54 7.96 -1.72
N GLU A 611 3.65 8.84 -2.18
CA GLU A 611 2.20 8.60 -2.29
C GLU A 611 1.86 7.56 -3.39
N TYR A 612 2.18 6.30 -3.11
CA TYR A 612 1.94 5.13 -3.96
C TYR A 612 1.04 4.10 -3.26
N GLY A 613 1.60 3.31 -2.34
CA GLY A 613 0.88 2.24 -1.61
C GLY A 613 0.58 2.58 -0.14
N ALA A 614 1.21 3.63 0.41
CA ALA A 614 0.95 4.15 1.74
C ALA A 614 1.34 5.64 1.79
N SER A 615 0.80 6.39 2.75
CA SER A 615 1.21 7.77 3.01
C SER A 615 1.93 7.83 4.34
N PHE A 616 3.25 7.68 4.31
CA PHE A 616 4.09 7.65 5.50
C PHE A 616 4.27 9.03 6.12
N ARG A 617 4.57 9.07 7.42
CA ARG A 617 5.05 10.29 8.08
C ARG A 617 6.56 10.49 7.91
N PRO A 618 7.08 11.72 8.07
CA PRO A 618 8.51 12.01 7.98
C PRO A 618 9.41 11.09 8.84
N GLU A 619 9.00 10.77 10.08
CA GLU A 619 9.76 9.87 10.96
C GLU A 619 9.73 8.39 10.53
N GLU A 620 8.69 7.99 9.79
CA GLU A 620 8.54 6.64 9.22
C GLU A 620 9.36 6.50 7.93
N VAL A 621 9.40 7.54 7.09
CA VAL A 621 10.31 7.63 5.94
C VAL A 621 11.77 7.49 6.40
N LEU A 622 12.16 8.18 7.48
CA LEU A 622 13.52 8.06 8.04
C LEU A 622 13.85 6.62 8.45
N GLU A 623 12.90 5.88 9.03
CA GLU A 623 13.11 4.47 9.37
C GLU A 623 13.15 3.57 8.13
N LEU A 624 12.31 3.79 7.11
CA LEU A 624 12.36 3.01 5.86
C LEU A 624 13.72 3.16 5.14
N LEU A 625 14.23 4.39 5.06
CA LEU A 625 15.59 4.65 4.54
C LEU A 625 16.68 4.05 5.46
N SER A 626 16.46 4.04 6.78
CA SER A 626 17.35 3.37 7.73
C SER A 626 17.36 1.85 7.54
N GLN A 627 16.22 1.21 7.26
CA GLN A 627 16.12 -0.23 7.01
C GLN A 627 16.92 -0.66 5.79
N VAL A 628 16.91 0.12 4.71
CA VAL A 628 17.74 -0.12 3.52
C VAL A 628 19.22 -0.15 3.91
N VAL A 629 19.72 0.90 4.57
CA VAL A 629 21.15 1.01 4.91
C VAL A 629 21.57 -0.02 5.97
N ARG A 630 20.72 -0.29 6.98
CA ARG A 630 20.88 -1.37 7.99
C ARG A 630 21.10 -2.76 7.38
N ASN A 631 20.68 -2.96 6.13
CA ASN A 631 20.68 -4.24 5.43
C ASN A 631 21.63 -4.31 4.23
N GLY A 632 22.55 -3.35 4.11
CA GLY A 632 23.59 -3.36 3.06
C GLY A 632 23.30 -2.45 1.86
N GLY A 633 22.21 -1.69 1.86
CA GLY A 633 21.98 -0.65 0.87
C GLY A 633 23.01 0.48 1.00
N THR A 634 23.70 0.81 -0.10
CA THR A 634 24.80 1.80 -0.14
C THR A 634 24.36 3.14 -0.74
N GLY A 635 23.25 3.16 -1.48
CA GLY A 635 22.65 4.34 -2.09
C GLY A 635 21.15 4.14 -2.31
N PHE A 636 20.52 5.04 -3.06
CA PHE A 636 19.08 4.98 -3.35
C PHE A 636 18.77 5.16 -4.82
N HIS A 637 17.72 4.46 -5.25
CA HIS A 637 16.94 4.74 -6.43
C HIS A 637 15.63 5.40 -5.96
N LEU A 638 15.23 6.53 -6.54
CA LEU A 638 14.10 7.32 -6.05
C LEU A 638 13.02 7.47 -7.12
N TYR A 639 11.82 6.97 -6.81
CA TYR A 639 10.59 7.24 -7.54
C TYR A 639 9.71 8.13 -6.65
N LEU A 640 9.69 9.45 -6.88
CA LEU A 640 9.01 10.38 -5.97
C LEU A 640 7.69 10.93 -6.55
N ALA A 641 7.07 10.19 -7.48
CA ALA A 641 5.89 10.66 -8.23
C ALA A 641 4.57 10.36 -7.50
N ASP A 642 3.65 11.32 -7.53
CA ASP A 642 2.31 11.18 -6.97
C ASP A 642 1.45 10.24 -7.81
N THR A 643 1.46 8.96 -7.43
CA THR A 643 0.77 7.93 -8.20
C THR A 643 -0.70 7.83 -7.80
N VAL A 644 -1.03 8.00 -6.52
CA VAL A 644 -2.41 7.98 -6.03
C VAL A 644 -3.23 9.14 -6.61
N GLY A 645 -2.69 10.37 -6.54
CA GLY A 645 -3.31 11.56 -7.12
C GLY A 645 -3.49 11.40 -8.64
N THR A 646 -2.42 11.03 -9.35
CA THR A 646 -2.46 10.81 -10.81
C THR A 646 -3.47 9.75 -11.23
N ARG A 647 -3.51 8.58 -10.58
CA ARG A 647 -4.48 7.50 -10.91
C ARG A 647 -5.92 7.95 -10.65
N SER A 648 -6.19 8.64 -9.54
CA SER A 648 -7.54 9.15 -9.25
C SER A 648 -7.94 10.32 -10.15
N GLY A 649 -6.97 11.07 -10.69
CA GLY A 649 -7.18 12.33 -11.41
C GLY A 649 -7.81 13.41 -10.54
N LYS A 650 -7.60 13.35 -9.23
CA LYS A 650 -7.92 14.40 -8.26
C LYS A 650 -6.75 14.52 -7.30
N ARG A 651 -6.40 15.75 -6.90
CA ARG A 651 -5.31 16.01 -5.94
C ARG A 651 -3.98 15.41 -6.44
N GLY A 652 -3.78 15.43 -7.76
CA GLY A 652 -2.51 15.06 -8.41
C GLY A 652 -1.50 16.19 -8.26
N LEU A 653 -0.70 16.14 -7.19
CA LEU A 653 0.31 17.14 -6.86
C LEU A 653 1.68 16.85 -7.51
N MET A 654 1.68 15.95 -8.49
CA MET A 654 2.81 15.49 -9.31
C MET A 654 3.91 14.71 -8.57
N ASN A 655 4.39 15.18 -7.41
CA ASN A 655 5.51 14.57 -6.68
C ASN A 655 5.60 14.97 -5.20
N GLU A 656 6.53 14.33 -4.48
CA GLU A 656 6.84 14.61 -3.06
C GLU A 656 7.25 16.07 -2.79
N PHE A 657 7.98 16.76 -3.69
CA PHE A 657 8.40 18.16 -3.46
C PHE A 657 7.19 19.09 -3.24
N HIS A 658 6.09 18.83 -3.96
CA HIS A 658 4.91 19.67 -4.02
C HIS A 658 3.76 19.19 -3.13
N GLY A 659 3.62 17.87 -2.96
CA GLY A 659 2.56 17.28 -2.13
C GLY A 659 2.97 16.94 -0.70
N ALA A 660 4.23 16.60 -0.46
CA ALA A 660 4.76 16.23 0.85
C ALA A 660 6.18 16.78 1.10
N PRO A 661 6.37 18.12 1.08
CA PRO A 661 7.67 18.72 1.34
C PRO A 661 8.26 18.31 2.71
N ASP A 662 7.43 17.83 3.65
CA ASP A 662 7.82 17.31 4.96
C ASP A 662 8.49 15.94 4.90
N ARG A 663 8.17 15.13 3.88
CA ARG A 663 8.88 13.89 3.55
C ARG A 663 10.11 14.17 2.67
N TRP A 664 9.98 15.03 1.66
CA TRP A 664 11.11 15.37 0.77
C TRP A 664 12.36 15.82 1.54
N GLN A 665 12.21 16.74 2.50
CA GLN A 665 13.32 17.19 3.33
C GLN A 665 14.06 16.05 4.04
N VAL A 666 13.36 14.98 4.46
CA VAL A 666 13.97 13.81 5.11
C VAL A 666 14.81 13.02 4.11
N ILE A 667 14.30 12.81 2.90
CA ILE A 667 15.02 12.14 1.80
C ILE A 667 16.28 12.92 1.44
N ALA A 668 16.16 14.24 1.24
CA ALA A 668 17.27 15.14 0.93
C ALA A 668 18.33 15.17 2.04
N ASN A 669 17.91 15.27 3.30
CA ASN A 669 18.79 15.24 4.47
C ASN A 669 19.51 13.90 4.62
N THR A 670 18.82 12.79 4.36
CA THR A 670 19.40 11.43 4.43
C THR A 670 20.43 11.21 3.34
N LEU A 671 20.17 11.66 2.11
CA LEU A 671 21.18 11.68 1.03
C LEU A 671 22.41 12.50 1.41
N ALA A 672 22.22 13.71 1.94
CA ALA A 672 23.33 14.56 2.40
C ALA A 672 24.13 13.90 3.54
N GLU A 673 23.46 13.20 4.46
CA GLU A 673 24.09 12.43 5.54
C GLU A 673 24.93 11.27 5.00
N MET A 674 24.40 10.47 4.07
CA MET A 674 25.13 9.33 3.47
C MET A 674 26.39 9.78 2.73
N ARG A 675 26.37 10.94 2.05
CA ARG A 675 27.53 11.48 1.32
C ARG A 675 28.68 11.88 2.25
N ARG A 676 28.36 12.45 3.40
CA ARG A 676 29.35 12.96 4.38
C ARG A 676 29.77 11.91 5.43
N SER A 677 29.03 10.82 5.56
CA SER A 677 29.26 9.76 6.55
C SER A 677 30.18 8.63 6.02
N ARG A 678 30.23 7.54 6.78
CA ARG A 678 31.04 6.32 6.56
C ARG A 678 30.10 5.12 6.38
N ALA A 679 30.59 4.04 5.78
CA ALA A 679 29.84 2.79 5.63
C ALA A 679 29.65 2.09 6.99
N LEU A 680 28.62 1.25 7.13
CA LEU A 680 28.38 0.50 8.37
C LEU A 680 29.42 -0.61 8.61
N ALA A 681 29.76 -0.82 9.87
CA ALA A 681 30.55 -1.96 10.34
C ALA A 681 29.62 -3.17 10.55
N PHE A 682 29.37 -3.92 9.47
CA PHE A 682 28.59 -5.17 9.55
C PHE A 682 29.37 -6.27 10.30
N PRO A 683 28.71 -7.08 11.16
CA PRO A 683 29.33 -8.27 11.75
C PRO A 683 29.68 -9.32 10.69
N GLU A 684 30.57 -10.25 11.00
CA GLU A 684 30.71 -11.49 10.22
C GLU A 684 29.50 -12.41 10.50
N PRO A 685 28.83 -12.96 9.47
CA PRO A 685 27.68 -13.84 9.64
C PRO A 685 28.09 -15.25 10.09
N ASP A 686 27.51 -15.75 11.18
CA ASP A 686 27.74 -17.10 11.70
C ASP A 686 26.61 -18.11 11.36
N SER A 687 25.62 -17.65 10.60
CA SER A 687 24.50 -18.43 10.08
C SER A 687 24.12 -17.97 8.68
N ALA A 688 23.44 -18.85 7.93
CA ALA A 688 22.95 -18.54 6.58
C ALA A 688 21.48 -18.92 6.39
N VAL A 689 20.77 -18.16 5.55
CA VAL A 689 19.43 -18.50 5.07
C VAL A 689 19.56 -18.96 3.62
N LEU A 690 19.23 -20.24 3.37
CA LEU A 690 19.27 -20.83 2.04
C LEU A 690 18.01 -20.45 1.26
N TYR A 691 18.20 -19.61 0.26
CA TYR A 691 17.20 -19.18 -0.69
C TYR A 691 17.05 -20.24 -1.80
N MET A 692 16.07 -21.13 -1.63
CA MET A 692 15.79 -22.24 -2.53
C MET A 692 15.19 -21.74 -3.85
N THR A 693 16.04 -21.31 -4.77
CA THR A 693 15.65 -20.63 -6.01
C THR A 693 14.63 -21.41 -6.83
N ASP A 694 14.73 -22.74 -6.90
CA ASP A 694 13.77 -23.56 -7.65
C ASP A 694 12.41 -23.65 -6.92
N THR A 695 12.34 -23.47 -5.60
CA THR A 695 11.07 -23.29 -4.88
C THR A 695 10.45 -21.92 -5.20
N ILE A 696 11.24 -20.85 -5.22
CA ILE A 696 10.76 -19.50 -5.57
C ILE A 696 10.27 -19.47 -7.02
N ALA A 697 10.97 -20.16 -7.92
CA ALA A 697 10.60 -20.25 -9.33
C ALA A 697 9.29 -21.00 -9.57
N SER A 698 8.78 -21.81 -8.62
CA SER A 698 7.80 -22.85 -8.90
C SER A 698 6.32 -22.43 -8.99
N THR A 699 5.97 -21.17 -8.72
CA THR A 699 4.56 -20.72 -8.79
C THR A 699 4.29 -19.79 -9.98
N PRO A 700 3.10 -19.86 -10.60
CA PRO A 700 2.65 -18.85 -11.55
C PRO A 700 2.43 -17.50 -10.86
N GLY A 701 2.65 -16.42 -11.62
CA GLY A 701 2.40 -15.06 -11.16
C GLY A 701 3.41 -14.57 -10.11
N ARG A 702 2.92 -13.70 -9.22
CA ARG A 702 3.68 -13.00 -8.19
C ARG A 702 3.49 -13.71 -6.84
N VAL A 703 4.59 -13.87 -6.08
CA VAL A 703 4.71 -14.55 -4.77
C VAL A 703 4.87 -16.10 -4.84
N PRO A 704 6.04 -16.59 -4.40
CA PRO A 704 6.13 -17.26 -3.10
C PRO A 704 7.41 -16.83 -2.37
N GLY A 705 7.29 -15.97 -1.35
CA GLY A 705 8.46 -15.42 -0.66
C GLY A 705 8.22 -14.86 0.75
N GLU A 706 6.96 -14.78 1.20
CA GLU A 706 6.61 -14.33 2.55
C GLU A 706 7.38 -15.11 3.63
N GLN A 707 7.47 -16.43 3.50
CA GLN A 707 8.17 -17.31 4.43
C GLN A 707 9.64 -16.92 4.62
N VAL A 708 10.29 -16.45 3.54
CA VAL A 708 11.68 -15.99 3.53
C VAL A 708 11.81 -14.66 4.30
N GLY A 709 10.90 -13.72 4.07
CA GLY A 709 10.86 -12.44 4.78
C GLY A 709 10.49 -12.57 6.25
N CYS A 710 9.56 -13.48 6.57
CA CYS A 710 9.16 -13.81 7.94
C CYS A 710 10.32 -14.45 8.70
N LEU A 711 11.06 -15.38 8.10
CA LEU A 711 12.28 -15.92 8.70
C LEU A 711 13.34 -14.83 8.87
N TYR A 712 13.58 -13.99 7.86
CA TYR A 712 14.48 -12.83 7.98
C TYR A 712 14.12 -11.97 9.20
N THR A 713 12.83 -11.74 9.44
CA THR A 713 12.35 -10.94 10.56
C THR A 713 12.59 -11.63 11.90
N LEU A 714 12.21 -12.90 12.01
CA LEU A 714 12.37 -13.71 13.23
C LEU A 714 13.84 -13.92 13.60
N LEU A 715 14.72 -14.15 12.61
CA LEU A 715 16.16 -14.39 12.78
C LEU A 715 16.95 -13.09 12.97
N GLY A 716 16.70 -12.11 12.11
CA GLY A 716 17.41 -10.83 12.07
C GLY A 716 16.91 -9.86 13.14
N PRO A 717 15.97 -8.94 12.84
CA PRO A 717 15.48 -7.95 13.79
C PRO A 717 14.99 -8.49 15.15
N VAL A 718 14.36 -9.67 15.21
CA VAL A 718 13.74 -10.20 16.44
C VAL A 718 14.72 -10.98 17.35
N ALA A 719 15.52 -11.90 16.78
CA ALA A 719 16.54 -12.64 17.53
C ALA A 719 17.89 -11.91 17.60
N GLY A 720 18.09 -10.91 16.73
CA GLY A 720 19.30 -10.12 16.62
C GLY A 720 20.47 -10.87 15.97
N CYS A 721 20.24 -11.93 15.19
CA CYS A 721 21.32 -12.64 14.49
C CYS A 721 21.74 -11.87 13.25
N TRP A 722 23.04 -11.72 13.01
CA TRP A 722 23.52 -11.31 11.69
C TRP A 722 23.88 -12.56 10.86
N PHE A 723 23.25 -12.68 9.70
CA PHE A 723 23.30 -13.86 8.84
C PHE A 723 23.56 -13.47 7.39
N ARG A 724 23.71 -14.45 6.50
CA ARG A 724 23.85 -14.22 5.05
C ARG A 724 22.82 -15.04 4.25
N PHE A 725 22.17 -14.44 3.25
CA PHE A 725 21.47 -15.22 2.23
C PHE A 725 22.45 -15.92 1.28
N VAL A 726 22.14 -17.17 0.95
CA VAL A 726 22.90 -18.02 0.02
C VAL A 726 21.87 -18.68 -0.90
N ASP A 727 22.14 -18.82 -2.20
CA ASP A 727 21.21 -19.47 -3.14
C ASP A 727 21.77 -20.76 -3.75
N GLU A 728 20.92 -21.47 -4.50
CA GLU A 728 21.29 -22.73 -5.15
C GLU A 728 22.33 -22.53 -6.28
N TYR A 729 22.40 -21.36 -6.91
CA TYR A 729 23.40 -21.06 -7.95
C TYR A 729 24.81 -20.88 -7.37
N GLN A 730 24.93 -20.15 -6.26
CA GLN A 730 26.17 -19.98 -5.50
C GLN A 730 26.71 -21.34 -5.00
N LEU A 731 25.83 -22.23 -4.55
CA LEU A 731 26.21 -23.60 -4.15
C LEU A 731 26.66 -24.45 -5.35
N GLU A 732 25.93 -24.43 -6.46
CA GLU A 732 26.30 -25.18 -7.67
C GLU A 732 27.63 -24.72 -8.28
N ARG A 733 27.98 -23.43 -8.15
CA ARG A 733 29.26 -22.87 -8.58
C ARG A 733 30.39 -23.00 -7.55
N GLY A 734 30.10 -23.44 -6.32
CA GLY A 734 31.07 -23.53 -5.24
C GLY A 734 31.55 -22.16 -4.71
N GLU A 735 30.73 -21.11 -4.86
CA GLU A 735 31.05 -19.74 -4.43
C GLU A 735 30.88 -19.52 -2.92
N VAL A 736 30.19 -20.43 -2.24
CA VAL A 736 29.92 -20.36 -0.80
C VAL A 736 30.35 -21.67 -0.12
N ASP A 737 31.19 -21.52 0.89
CA ASP A 737 31.56 -22.59 1.82
C ASP A 737 30.58 -22.60 3.01
N LEU A 738 29.71 -23.63 3.05
CA LEU A 738 28.74 -23.80 4.13
C LEU A 738 29.39 -24.09 5.49
N SER A 739 30.63 -24.61 5.53
CA SER A 739 31.31 -24.94 6.80
C SER A 739 31.63 -23.72 7.66
N ARG A 740 31.57 -22.51 7.07
CA ARG A 740 31.68 -21.23 7.79
C ARG A 740 30.49 -20.93 8.71
N PHE A 741 29.34 -21.56 8.49
CA PHE A 741 28.11 -21.31 9.23
C PHE A 741 27.86 -22.39 10.29
N LYS A 742 27.35 -21.97 11.45
CA LYS A 742 26.90 -22.87 12.54
C LYS A 742 25.52 -23.47 12.27
N ALA A 743 24.71 -22.78 11.48
CA ALA A 743 23.37 -23.19 11.06
C ALA A 743 23.02 -22.62 9.68
N VAL A 744 22.29 -23.43 8.90
CA VAL A 744 21.69 -23.06 7.61
C VAL A 744 20.17 -23.25 7.72
N MET A 745 19.40 -22.21 7.45
CA MET A 745 17.94 -22.24 7.56
C MET A 745 17.28 -22.31 6.17
N ILE A 746 16.21 -23.09 6.05
CA ILE A 746 15.43 -23.30 4.82
C ILE A 746 13.99 -22.79 5.08
N PRO A 747 13.69 -21.52 4.75
CA PRO A 747 12.37 -20.90 4.98
C PRO A 747 11.26 -21.50 4.12
N ALA A 748 11.61 -21.79 2.86
CA ALA A 748 10.80 -22.35 1.79
C ALA A 748 11.74 -23.33 1.04
N GLY A 749 11.32 -24.56 0.76
CA GLY A 749 12.20 -25.58 0.18
C GLY A 749 11.52 -26.81 -0.41
N THR A 750 10.26 -26.68 -0.82
CA THR A 750 9.44 -27.74 -1.43
C THR A 750 10.10 -28.36 -2.67
N HIS A 751 10.75 -27.54 -3.49
CA HIS A 751 11.53 -27.92 -4.68
C HIS A 751 13.04 -27.68 -4.44
N ALA A 752 13.87 -28.68 -4.74
CA ALA A 752 15.32 -28.60 -4.53
C ALA A 752 16.13 -29.17 -5.70
N ARG A 753 17.36 -28.66 -5.89
CA ARG A 753 18.33 -29.28 -6.79
C ARG A 753 19.08 -30.41 -6.07
N ARG A 754 19.47 -31.47 -6.82
CA ARG A 754 20.25 -32.60 -6.28
C ARG A 754 21.61 -32.16 -5.74
N SER A 755 22.24 -31.21 -6.42
CA SER A 755 23.44 -30.46 -6.02
C SER A 755 23.28 -29.81 -4.64
N THR A 756 22.17 -29.10 -4.42
CA THR A 756 21.83 -28.45 -3.14
C THR A 756 21.70 -29.47 -2.00
N VAL A 757 20.95 -30.55 -2.22
CA VAL A 757 20.82 -31.65 -1.23
C VAL A 757 22.19 -32.26 -0.91
N GLU A 758 23.04 -32.44 -1.91
CA GLU A 758 24.36 -33.07 -1.75
C GLU A 758 25.35 -32.17 -1.01
N ALA A 759 25.31 -30.85 -1.26
CA ALA A 759 26.08 -29.85 -0.51
C ALA A 759 25.65 -29.81 0.97
N LEU A 760 24.34 -29.78 1.23
CA LEU A 760 23.79 -29.85 2.59
C LEU A 760 24.16 -31.16 3.30
N ARG A 761 24.18 -32.29 2.58
CA ARG A 761 24.54 -33.61 3.13
C ARG A 761 26.00 -33.61 3.57
N GLY A 762 26.89 -33.02 2.77
CA GLY A 762 28.30 -32.84 3.11
C GLY A 762 28.50 -31.97 4.36
N TYR A 763 27.80 -30.84 4.41
CA TYR A 763 27.85 -29.89 5.53
C TYR A 763 27.33 -30.49 6.85
N VAL A 764 26.13 -31.09 6.86
CA VAL A 764 25.54 -31.67 8.09
C VAL A 764 26.39 -32.82 8.62
N ARG A 765 26.86 -33.73 7.76
CA ARG A 765 27.69 -34.86 8.20
C ARG A 765 29.01 -34.43 8.86
N GLN A 766 29.51 -33.24 8.58
CA GLN A 766 30.71 -32.64 9.16
C GLN A 766 30.47 -31.86 10.46
N GLY A 767 29.23 -31.77 10.96
CA GLY A 767 28.88 -31.04 12.19
C GLY A 767 27.96 -29.84 11.96
N GLY A 768 27.62 -29.53 10.70
CA GLY A 768 26.69 -28.46 10.36
C GLY A 768 25.26 -28.71 10.88
N ARG A 769 24.52 -27.63 11.11
CA ARG A 769 23.09 -27.69 11.44
C ARG A 769 22.22 -27.19 10.29
N VAL A 770 21.14 -27.91 9.99
CA VAL A 770 20.10 -27.46 9.03
C VAL A 770 18.77 -27.32 9.74
N VAL A 771 18.04 -26.23 9.48
CA VAL A 771 16.71 -25.96 10.06
C VAL A 771 15.72 -25.71 8.93
N ALA A 772 14.71 -26.57 8.77
CA ALA A 772 13.63 -26.35 7.82
C ALA A 772 12.36 -25.88 8.55
N THR A 773 11.86 -24.70 8.17
CA THR A 773 10.58 -24.17 8.63
C THR A 773 9.44 -24.43 7.64
N ASP A 774 9.77 -24.75 6.38
CA ASP A 774 8.82 -25.28 5.39
C ASP A 774 8.52 -26.76 5.68
N PRO A 775 7.30 -27.14 6.09
CA PRO A 775 6.96 -28.54 6.26
C PRO A 775 6.89 -29.32 4.93
N GLY A 776 6.78 -28.62 3.80
CA GLY A 776 6.87 -29.19 2.45
C GLY A 776 8.29 -29.52 1.98
N VAL A 777 9.33 -29.21 2.77
CA VAL A 777 10.75 -29.30 2.35
C VAL A 777 11.10 -30.64 1.69
N PHE A 778 11.87 -30.57 0.59
CA PHE A 778 12.29 -31.72 -0.22
C PHE A 778 11.12 -32.65 -0.61
N SER A 779 10.03 -32.08 -1.12
CA SER A 779 8.96 -32.88 -1.73
C SER A 779 9.31 -33.33 -3.14
N PHE A 780 9.92 -32.45 -3.94
CA PHE A 780 10.31 -32.74 -5.33
C PHE A 780 11.72 -32.24 -5.66
N TYR A 781 12.36 -32.93 -6.60
CA TYR A 781 13.48 -32.39 -7.35
C TYR A 781 12.97 -31.56 -8.53
N ALA A 782 13.80 -30.65 -9.05
CA ALA A 782 13.49 -29.81 -10.21
C ALA A 782 13.10 -30.58 -11.50
N ASP A 783 13.44 -31.88 -11.58
CA ASP A 783 13.08 -32.78 -12.69
C ASP A 783 11.70 -33.45 -12.54
N GLY A 784 10.92 -33.09 -11.52
CA GLY A 784 9.60 -33.68 -11.21
C GLY A 784 9.66 -34.96 -10.37
N THR A 785 10.84 -35.51 -10.08
CA THR A 785 10.93 -36.74 -9.29
C THR A 785 10.76 -36.47 -7.78
N PRO A 786 10.16 -37.39 -7.01
CA PRO A 786 10.01 -37.21 -5.56
C PRO A 786 11.35 -37.10 -4.81
N ALA A 787 11.45 -36.12 -3.91
CA ALA A 787 12.62 -35.91 -3.04
C ALA A 787 12.41 -36.40 -1.59
N ALA A 788 11.28 -37.05 -1.30
CA ALA A 788 10.91 -37.49 0.05
C ALA A 788 11.98 -38.32 0.78
N ALA A 789 12.78 -39.13 0.06
CA ALA A 789 13.90 -39.87 0.64
C ALA A 789 14.99 -38.96 1.22
N ALA A 790 15.22 -37.77 0.65
CA ALA A 790 16.11 -36.77 1.22
C ALA A 790 15.49 -36.13 2.48
N ARG A 791 14.18 -35.86 2.49
CA ARG A 791 13.50 -35.41 3.72
C ARG A 791 13.63 -36.44 4.85
N GLU A 792 13.42 -37.73 4.55
CA GLU A 792 13.61 -38.81 5.53
C GLU A 792 15.08 -38.92 6.00
N GLU A 793 16.07 -38.83 5.09
CA GLU A 793 17.51 -38.83 5.44
C GLU A 793 17.88 -37.67 6.38
N PHE A 794 17.49 -36.44 6.02
CA PHE A 794 17.91 -35.25 6.76
C PHE A 794 17.14 -35.11 8.06
N PHE A 795 15.82 -35.09 7.99
CA PHE A 795 14.97 -34.62 9.08
C PHE A 795 14.37 -35.76 9.91
N GLY A 796 14.51 -37.02 9.47
CA GLY A 796 14.00 -38.18 10.19
C GLY A 796 12.47 -38.14 10.34
N VAL A 797 11.77 -37.61 9.33
CA VAL A 797 10.31 -37.45 9.34
C VAL A 797 9.66 -37.96 8.06
N ARG A 798 8.53 -38.66 8.22
CA ARG A 798 7.61 -39.01 7.14
C ARG A 798 6.33 -38.19 7.27
N LEU A 799 5.89 -37.60 6.16
CA LEU A 799 4.69 -36.78 6.11
C LEU A 799 3.44 -37.64 5.92
N GLY A 800 2.39 -37.31 6.66
CA GLY A 800 1.02 -37.73 6.41
C GLY A 800 0.15 -36.55 5.95
N GLU A 801 -1.16 -36.66 6.18
CA GLU A 801 -2.16 -35.65 5.82
C GLU A 801 -1.97 -34.32 6.57
N THR A 802 -2.35 -33.22 5.93
CA THR A 802 -2.43 -31.88 6.56
C THR A 802 -3.68 -31.74 7.44
N ARG A 803 -3.53 -31.12 8.61
CA ARG A 803 -4.61 -30.82 9.57
C ARG A 803 -4.43 -29.43 10.18
N ARG A 804 -5.53 -28.75 10.54
CA ARG A 804 -5.48 -27.56 11.38
C ARG A 804 -5.26 -27.99 12.84
N ARG A 805 -4.42 -27.24 13.57
CA ARG A 805 -4.08 -27.42 14.98
C ARG A 805 -3.94 -26.05 15.63
N ALA A 806 -4.25 -25.91 16.91
CA ALA A 806 -4.33 -24.58 17.52
C ALA A 806 -2.97 -24.02 17.94
N ALA A 807 -2.03 -24.88 18.37
CA ALA A 807 -0.73 -24.44 18.86
C ALA A 807 0.36 -25.51 18.80
N LEU A 808 1.61 -25.05 18.81
CA LEU A 808 2.79 -25.83 19.15
C LEU A 808 3.13 -25.61 20.64
N ILE A 809 3.38 -26.68 21.39
CA ILE A 809 3.73 -26.66 22.81
C ILE A 809 5.23 -26.95 22.97
N HIS A 810 5.99 -25.95 23.41
CA HIS A 810 7.45 -26.00 23.58
C HIS A 810 7.81 -25.60 25.02
N ASP A 811 8.43 -26.50 25.78
CA ASP A 811 8.85 -26.29 27.17
C ASP A 811 7.77 -25.65 28.08
N GLY A 812 6.50 -26.03 27.85
CA GLY A 812 5.33 -25.52 28.58
C GLY A 812 4.77 -24.18 28.06
N ALA A 813 5.43 -23.53 27.11
CA ALA A 813 4.89 -22.37 26.39
C ALA A 813 4.00 -22.81 25.21
N THR A 814 2.90 -22.08 25.02
CA THR A 814 1.97 -22.25 23.90
C THR A 814 2.30 -21.25 22.78
N LEU A 815 2.60 -21.75 21.60
CA LEU A 815 2.90 -20.98 20.39
C LEU A 815 1.71 -21.11 19.41
N PRO A 816 0.82 -20.10 19.29
CA PRO A 816 -0.40 -20.24 18.49
C PRO A 816 -0.11 -20.39 16.99
N LEU A 817 -0.93 -21.15 16.29
CA LEU A 817 -0.81 -21.42 14.84
C LEU A 817 -2.01 -20.85 14.08
N THR A 818 -1.76 -20.37 12.86
CA THR A 818 -2.81 -19.84 11.95
C THR A 818 -2.94 -20.63 10.64
N GLY A 819 -2.01 -21.55 10.37
CA GLY A 819 -1.97 -22.33 9.13
C GLY A 819 -2.34 -23.81 9.29
N VAL A 820 -2.29 -24.55 8.18
CA VAL A 820 -2.28 -26.02 8.22
C VAL A 820 -0.93 -26.54 8.70
N SER A 821 -0.96 -27.72 9.30
CA SER A 821 0.19 -28.44 9.83
C SER A 821 0.16 -29.88 9.31
N TYR A 822 1.31 -30.48 9.06
CA TYR A 822 1.37 -31.87 8.61
C TYR A 822 1.23 -32.82 9.80
N ALA A 823 0.53 -33.93 9.61
CA ALA A 823 0.74 -35.12 10.43
C ALA A 823 2.14 -35.66 10.14
N VAL A 824 2.90 -36.01 11.17
CA VAL A 824 4.31 -36.41 11.03
C VAL A 824 4.60 -37.65 11.87
N GLU A 825 5.16 -38.66 11.21
CA GLU A 825 5.79 -39.81 11.85
C GLU A 825 7.28 -39.48 12.04
N ALA A 826 7.75 -39.45 13.29
CA ALA A 826 9.18 -39.36 13.60
C ALA A 826 9.84 -40.74 13.44
N LEU A 827 10.87 -40.82 12.61
CA LEU A 827 11.59 -42.04 12.29
C LEU A 827 12.60 -42.42 13.40
N PRO A 828 13.06 -43.68 13.47
CA PRO A 828 14.04 -44.11 14.48
C PRO A 828 15.31 -43.25 14.46
N GLY A 829 15.64 -42.65 15.61
CA GLY A 829 16.76 -41.72 15.78
C GLY A 829 16.36 -40.24 15.82
N ALA A 830 15.17 -39.89 15.29
CA ALA A 830 14.60 -38.55 15.44
C ALA A 830 13.98 -38.37 16.84
N VAL A 831 14.05 -37.14 17.35
CA VAL A 831 13.57 -36.75 18.68
C VAL A 831 12.52 -35.66 18.51
N THR A 832 11.31 -35.90 19.03
CA THR A 832 10.29 -34.84 19.15
C THR A 832 10.71 -33.89 20.25
N VAL A 833 11.00 -32.63 19.89
CA VAL A 833 11.37 -31.55 20.81
C VAL A 833 10.13 -30.76 21.25
N SER A 834 9.09 -30.73 20.42
CA SER A 834 7.83 -30.07 20.76
C SER A 834 6.68 -30.80 20.12
N SER A 835 5.56 -30.89 20.84
CA SER A 835 4.32 -31.49 20.36
C SER A 835 3.30 -30.40 20.05
N PHE A 836 2.35 -30.69 19.17
CA PHE A 836 1.16 -29.87 19.05
C PHE A 836 0.23 -30.03 20.28
N ASP A 837 -0.83 -29.23 20.31
CA ASP A 837 -1.91 -29.29 21.31
C ASP A 837 -2.63 -30.66 21.38
N ASP A 838 -2.60 -31.45 20.29
CA ASP A 838 -3.09 -32.83 20.25
C ASP A 838 -2.07 -33.89 20.74
N GLY A 839 -0.87 -33.46 21.16
CA GLY A 839 0.23 -34.32 21.62
C GLY A 839 1.12 -34.89 20.52
N THR A 840 0.77 -34.76 19.24
CA THR A 840 1.55 -35.30 18.10
C THR A 840 2.80 -34.46 17.78
N PRO A 841 3.84 -35.00 17.11
CA PRO A 841 5.09 -34.29 16.88
C PRO A 841 4.94 -33.00 16.06
N GLY A 842 5.46 -31.89 16.58
CA GLY A 842 5.37 -30.56 15.96
C GLY A 842 6.72 -29.91 15.62
N LEU A 843 7.75 -30.11 16.46
CA LEU A 843 9.15 -29.79 16.15
C LEU A 843 10.00 -31.04 16.38
N VAL A 844 10.73 -31.46 15.35
CA VAL A 844 11.54 -32.68 15.36
C VAL A 844 13.01 -32.32 15.14
N ARG A 845 13.90 -32.99 15.88
CA ARG A 845 15.36 -32.90 15.75
C ARG A 845 15.95 -34.26 15.43
N HIS A 846 16.75 -34.35 14.39
CA HIS A 846 17.35 -35.59 13.91
C HIS A 846 18.89 -35.46 13.82
N PRO A 847 19.66 -36.23 14.61
CA PRO A 847 21.11 -36.29 14.49
C PRO A 847 21.54 -36.97 13.17
N VAL A 848 22.41 -36.34 12.39
CA VAL A 848 22.87 -36.84 11.08
C VAL A 848 24.40 -36.70 10.97
N GLY A 849 25.11 -37.82 11.04
CA GLY A 849 26.57 -37.82 11.09
C GLY A 849 27.07 -37.13 12.37
N ALA A 850 27.93 -36.12 12.23
CA ALA A 850 28.38 -35.29 13.36
C ALA A 850 27.47 -34.08 13.64
N GLY A 851 26.50 -33.79 12.77
CA GLY A 851 25.59 -32.64 12.87
C GLY A 851 24.15 -33.03 13.22
N GLU A 852 23.23 -32.08 13.06
CA GLU A 852 21.81 -32.28 13.36
C GLU A 852 20.90 -31.43 12.46
N CYS A 853 19.74 -31.98 12.14
CA CYS A 853 18.69 -31.32 11.37
C CYS A 853 17.47 -31.05 12.26
N TRP A 854 16.79 -29.93 12.01
CA TRP A 854 15.59 -29.50 12.72
C TRP A 854 14.46 -29.27 11.72
N TYR A 855 13.26 -29.74 12.04
CA TYR A 855 12.12 -29.72 11.15
C TYR A 855 10.84 -29.31 11.89
N PHE A 856 10.18 -28.28 11.38
CA PHE A 856 8.87 -27.82 11.86
C PHE A 856 7.74 -28.46 11.05
N ALA A 857 6.80 -29.12 11.71
CA ALA A 857 5.63 -29.74 11.08
C ALA A 857 4.50 -28.74 10.76
N ALA A 858 4.60 -27.50 11.25
CA ALA A 858 3.75 -26.37 10.89
C ALA A 858 4.67 -25.16 10.65
N ASN A 859 4.39 -24.34 9.63
CA ASN A 859 5.28 -23.24 9.30
C ASN A 859 5.22 -22.10 10.35
N PRO A 860 6.32 -21.80 11.09
CA PRO A 860 6.38 -20.67 12.02
C PRO A 860 6.56 -19.30 11.34
N CYS A 861 6.88 -19.27 10.05
CA CYS A 861 7.23 -18.06 9.30
C CYS A 861 6.02 -17.51 8.53
N THR A 862 5.01 -17.04 9.27
CA THR A 862 3.83 -16.34 8.74
C THR A 862 3.78 -14.90 9.25
N LEU A 863 3.17 -13.98 8.51
CA LEU A 863 3.01 -12.59 8.97
C LEU A 863 2.37 -12.49 10.36
N LYS A 864 1.36 -13.33 10.66
CA LYS A 864 0.71 -13.33 11.97
C LYS A 864 1.64 -13.79 13.10
N ALA A 865 2.58 -14.70 12.85
CA ALA A 865 3.55 -15.11 13.86
C ALA A 865 4.51 -13.97 14.25
N LEU A 866 4.80 -13.03 13.34
CA LEU A 866 5.66 -11.87 13.63
C LEU A 866 5.06 -10.94 14.69
N GLU A 867 3.73 -10.84 14.75
CA GLU A 867 3.00 -10.03 15.72
C GLU A 867 3.01 -10.65 17.14
N MET A 868 3.21 -11.97 17.25
CA MET A 868 3.01 -12.70 18.52
C MET A 868 4.26 -12.67 19.41
N PRO A 869 4.21 -12.11 20.63
CA PRO A 869 5.35 -12.09 21.55
C PRO A 869 5.90 -13.48 21.90
N ALA A 870 5.04 -14.51 21.89
CA ALA A 870 5.43 -15.89 22.14
C ALA A 870 6.36 -16.44 21.04
N TRP A 871 6.04 -16.21 19.75
CA TRP A 871 6.90 -16.58 18.62
C TRP A 871 8.19 -15.76 18.59
N GLN A 872 8.13 -14.46 18.91
CA GLN A 872 9.32 -13.62 19.01
C GLN A 872 10.27 -14.11 20.11
N GLN A 873 9.74 -14.51 21.27
CA GLN A 873 10.54 -15.03 22.37
C GLN A 873 11.11 -16.41 22.05
N PHE A 874 10.30 -17.31 21.49
CA PHE A 874 10.77 -18.59 20.98
C PHE A 874 11.91 -18.42 19.98
N SER A 875 11.80 -17.48 19.02
CA SER A 875 12.88 -17.22 18.06
C SER A 875 14.19 -16.77 18.74
N ARG A 876 14.12 -15.87 19.72
CA ARG A 876 15.30 -15.44 20.50
C ARG A 876 15.99 -16.61 21.19
N ASP A 877 15.22 -17.50 21.80
CA ASP A 877 15.77 -18.59 22.62
C ASP A 877 16.22 -19.78 21.76
N PHE A 878 15.47 -20.12 20.71
CA PHE A 878 15.80 -21.17 19.74
C PHE A 878 17.12 -20.86 19.01
N HIS A 879 17.26 -19.66 18.44
CA HIS A 879 18.49 -19.29 17.71
C HIS A 879 19.71 -19.18 18.64
N ARG A 880 19.52 -18.76 19.90
CA ARG A 880 20.58 -18.82 20.93
C ARG A 880 20.95 -20.27 21.27
N GLY A 881 19.96 -21.16 21.35
CA GLY A 881 20.15 -22.60 21.58
C GLY A 881 20.94 -23.30 20.46
N LEU A 882 20.81 -22.84 19.21
CA LEU A 882 21.64 -23.26 18.08
C LEU A 882 23.10 -22.73 18.15
N GLY A 883 23.43 -21.88 19.13
CA GLY A 883 24.76 -21.33 19.35
C GLY A 883 25.09 -20.10 18.48
N LEU A 884 24.08 -19.43 17.93
CA LEU A 884 24.24 -18.26 17.06
C LEU A 884 24.48 -16.97 17.85
N ALA A 885 25.14 -16.00 17.22
CA ALA A 885 25.38 -14.68 17.80
C ALA A 885 24.10 -13.81 17.77
N THR A 886 23.24 -13.97 18.77
CA THR A 886 21.99 -13.20 18.99
C THR A 886 22.25 -11.79 19.55
N GLY A 887 21.33 -10.85 19.32
CA GLY A 887 21.37 -9.51 19.92
C GLY A 887 22.41 -8.54 19.33
N GLN A 888 22.83 -8.74 18.08
CA GLN A 888 23.83 -7.92 17.41
C GLN A 888 23.40 -6.43 17.31
N PRO A 889 24.26 -5.47 17.72
CA PRO A 889 23.93 -4.04 17.71
C PRO A 889 23.55 -3.46 16.34
N ILE A 890 23.98 -4.08 15.24
CA ILE A 890 23.67 -3.62 13.86
C ILE A 890 22.16 -3.46 13.62
N TRP A 891 21.33 -4.28 14.24
CA TRP A 891 19.87 -4.21 14.11
C TRP A 891 19.24 -2.95 14.75
N ARG A 892 20.02 -2.20 15.54
CA ARG A 892 19.64 -0.91 16.14
C ARG A 892 20.02 0.29 15.28
N PHE A 893 20.66 0.10 14.11
CA PHE A 893 21.03 1.24 13.25
C PHE A 893 19.81 2.03 12.81
N ARG A 894 19.74 3.31 13.15
CA ARG A 894 18.77 4.25 12.58
C ARG A 894 19.45 5.60 12.35
N PHE A 895 19.10 6.27 11.27
CA PHE A 895 19.51 7.66 11.07
C PHE A 895 18.97 8.54 12.22
N PRO A 896 19.69 9.60 12.62
CA PRO A 896 19.32 10.39 13.79
C PRO A 896 18.12 11.31 13.51
N ASP A 897 17.23 11.51 14.50
CA ASP A 897 15.98 12.28 14.34
C ASP A 897 16.19 13.73 13.88
N ARG A 898 17.39 14.29 14.02
CA ARG A 898 17.76 15.60 13.44
C ARG A 898 17.60 15.68 11.91
N LEU A 899 17.45 14.56 11.20
CA LEU A 899 17.16 14.54 9.76
C LEU A 899 15.67 14.77 9.44
N VAL A 900 14.80 14.78 10.47
CA VAL A 900 13.37 15.11 10.40
C VAL A 900 13.14 16.49 11.03
N PRO A 901 13.44 17.59 10.32
CA PRO A 901 13.16 18.93 10.84
C PRO A 901 11.65 19.20 10.86
N GLU A 902 11.21 19.97 11.85
CA GLU A 902 9.85 20.50 11.88
C GLU A 902 9.65 21.47 10.72
N MET A 903 8.55 21.32 9.96
CA MET A 903 8.19 22.30 8.93
C MET A 903 6.98 23.14 9.37
N PRO A 904 7.20 24.36 9.90
CA PRO A 904 6.13 25.21 10.39
C PRO A 904 5.18 25.65 9.26
N LEU A 905 3.99 26.11 9.65
CA LEU A 905 3.10 26.84 8.75
C LEU A 905 3.57 28.30 8.59
N PRO A 906 3.19 28.99 7.50
CA PRO A 906 3.47 30.41 7.34
C PRO A 906 2.93 31.23 8.53
N PRO A 907 3.69 32.22 9.06
CA PRO A 907 3.26 33.03 10.19
C PRO A 907 2.16 34.02 9.79
N GLY A 908 1.17 34.23 10.66
CA GLY A 908 0.06 35.15 10.41
C GLY A 908 -1.13 34.51 9.66
N GLN A 909 -1.93 35.32 8.99
CA GLN A 909 -3.18 34.91 8.34
C GLN A 909 -3.32 35.43 6.90
N CYS A 910 -3.71 34.55 5.99
CA CYS A 910 -4.13 34.89 4.64
C CYS A 910 -5.53 35.53 4.69
N LEU A 911 -5.56 36.84 4.45
CA LEU A 911 -6.72 37.73 4.48
C LEU A 911 -7.62 37.57 3.24
N THR A 912 -7.12 36.94 2.18
CA THR A 912 -7.88 36.50 0.99
C THR A 912 -8.48 35.09 1.15
N ASN A 913 -8.27 34.43 2.29
CA ASN A 913 -8.96 33.19 2.71
C ASN A 913 -8.68 31.94 1.84
N ASN A 914 -7.65 31.97 1.00
CA ASN A 914 -7.38 31.00 -0.07
C ASN A 914 -6.13 30.11 0.10
N HIS A 915 -5.27 30.38 1.08
CA HIS A 915 -3.99 29.69 1.24
C HIS A 915 -4.14 28.18 1.52
N ILE A 916 -3.25 27.38 0.93
CA ILE A 916 -3.05 25.97 1.26
C ILE A 916 -1.57 25.68 1.51
N ALA A 917 -1.27 25.11 2.67
CA ALA A 917 -0.01 24.40 2.90
C ALA A 917 -0.19 22.90 2.65
N TRP A 918 0.81 22.24 2.07
CA TRP A 918 0.77 20.81 1.76
C TRP A 918 1.68 20.00 2.69
N ARG A 919 1.17 18.89 3.22
CA ARG A 919 1.91 17.89 4.02
C ARG A 919 1.34 16.51 3.70
N GLN A 920 2.18 15.53 3.36
CA GLN A 920 1.71 14.15 3.08
C GLN A 920 0.46 14.10 2.16
N PHE A 921 0.46 14.90 1.08
CA PHE A 921 -0.62 15.05 0.10
C PHE A 921 -1.97 15.50 0.68
N LYS A 922 -1.96 16.09 1.89
CA LYS A 922 -3.14 16.66 2.56
C LYS A 922 -3.03 18.18 2.57
N ALA A 923 -4.13 18.82 2.18
CA ALA A 923 -4.28 20.27 2.21
C ALA A 923 -4.50 20.74 3.66
N ILE A 924 -3.70 21.70 4.11
CA ILE A 924 -3.82 22.36 5.41
C ILE A 924 -4.23 23.81 5.17
N THR A 925 -5.38 24.20 5.70
CA THR A 925 -6.04 25.49 5.44
C THR A 925 -6.15 26.38 6.68
N THR A 926 -5.39 26.07 7.74
CA THR A 926 -5.50 26.70 9.07
C THR A 926 -4.99 28.15 9.15
N ALA A 927 -4.21 28.61 8.17
CA ALA A 927 -3.64 29.97 8.14
C ALA A 927 -4.52 30.96 7.35
N ASN A 928 -5.85 30.80 7.38
CA ASN A 928 -6.80 31.62 6.61
C ASN A 928 -7.78 32.36 7.51
N VAL A 929 -8.23 33.55 7.08
CA VAL A 929 -9.34 34.27 7.70
C VAL A 929 -10.32 34.77 6.65
N ASP A 930 -11.61 34.49 6.86
CA ASP A 930 -12.66 35.07 6.03
C ASP A 930 -12.84 36.55 6.39
N THR A 931 -12.51 37.41 5.43
CA THR A 931 -12.64 38.86 5.55
C THR A 931 -13.93 39.40 4.94
N GLY A 932 -14.68 38.58 4.18
CA GLY A 932 -15.76 39.05 3.31
C GLY A 932 -15.28 40.00 2.20
N GLY A 933 -13.99 39.93 1.85
CA GLY A 933 -13.34 40.83 0.91
C GLY A 933 -13.77 40.63 -0.54
N THR A 934 -13.49 41.63 -1.38
CA THR A 934 -13.68 41.57 -2.83
C THR A 934 -12.44 42.05 -3.57
N TYR A 935 -12.33 41.77 -4.86
CA TYR A 935 -11.40 42.46 -5.76
C TYR A 935 -12.07 42.95 -7.05
N SER A 936 -11.40 43.84 -7.76
CA SER A 936 -11.87 44.48 -9.00
C SER A 936 -10.72 44.71 -9.98
N TYR A 937 -10.99 44.58 -11.27
CA TYR A 937 -10.03 44.87 -12.34
C TYR A 937 -10.28 46.26 -12.93
N SER A 938 -9.22 47.00 -13.27
CA SER A 938 -9.37 48.25 -14.04
C SER A 938 -9.72 48.01 -15.52
N VAL A 939 -9.36 46.83 -16.04
CA VAL A 939 -9.68 46.36 -17.40
C VAL A 939 -10.08 44.89 -17.31
N PRO A 940 -11.17 44.43 -17.94
CA PRO A 940 -11.58 43.03 -17.88
C PRO A 940 -10.49 42.04 -18.35
N PRO A 941 -10.44 40.81 -17.79
CA PRO A 941 -9.57 39.76 -18.29
C PRO A 941 -10.00 39.21 -19.66
N ASP A 942 -9.06 38.59 -20.37
CA ASP A 942 -9.19 38.15 -21.76
C ASP A 942 -9.36 36.62 -21.88
N ASN A 943 -10.31 36.18 -22.73
CA ASN A 943 -10.65 34.77 -23.06
C ASN A 943 -11.10 33.88 -21.89
N ILE A 944 -10.68 34.17 -20.67
CA ILE A 944 -11.00 33.48 -19.43
C ILE A 944 -11.64 34.53 -18.52
N ARG A 945 -12.93 34.34 -18.23
CA ARG A 945 -13.68 35.26 -17.38
C ARG A 945 -13.63 34.75 -15.95
N ASP A 946 -13.17 35.63 -15.08
CA ASP A 946 -13.38 35.52 -13.65
C ASP A 946 -14.87 35.26 -13.36
N GLN A 947 -15.19 34.19 -12.62
CA GLN A 947 -16.58 33.77 -12.43
C GLN A 947 -17.43 34.82 -11.69
N GLY A 948 -16.81 35.74 -10.96
CA GLY A 948 -17.48 36.88 -10.31
C GLY A 948 -17.67 38.13 -11.17
N GLY A 949 -17.10 38.21 -12.38
CA GLY A 949 -17.25 39.36 -13.29
C GLY A 949 -16.01 40.26 -13.37
N THR A 950 -16.15 41.56 -13.07
CA THR A 950 -15.04 42.54 -13.23
C THR A 950 -14.87 43.52 -12.08
N ALA A 951 -15.87 43.69 -11.22
CA ALA A 951 -15.86 44.59 -10.08
C ALA A 951 -16.59 43.95 -8.90
N ASP A 952 -16.11 44.21 -7.68
CA ASP A 952 -16.61 43.65 -6.42
C ASP A 952 -16.76 42.11 -6.42
N ILE A 953 -15.81 41.41 -7.05
CA ILE A 953 -15.73 39.95 -7.11
C ILE A 953 -15.45 39.41 -5.69
N PRO A 954 -16.35 38.61 -5.08
CA PRO A 954 -16.13 38.03 -3.75
C PRO A 954 -14.96 37.04 -3.73
N PHE A 955 -14.17 37.04 -2.66
CA PHE A 955 -13.04 36.11 -2.54
C PHE A 955 -13.47 34.63 -2.61
N ASP A 956 -14.68 34.27 -2.17
CA ASP A 956 -15.22 32.91 -2.25
C ASP A 956 -15.81 32.52 -3.63
N LYS A 957 -15.66 33.40 -4.64
CA LYS A 957 -16.21 33.25 -5.99
C LYS A 957 -15.22 33.60 -7.11
N GLY A 958 -14.04 34.11 -6.76
CA GLY A 958 -13.09 34.65 -7.72
C GLY A 958 -11.92 33.71 -8.01
N ASP A 959 -11.62 33.52 -9.30
CA ASP A 959 -10.58 32.62 -9.80
C ASP A 959 -9.14 32.99 -9.32
N LEU A 960 -8.95 34.18 -8.71
CA LEU A 960 -7.69 34.58 -8.05
C LEU A 960 -7.58 34.15 -6.58
N THR A 961 -8.66 33.67 -5.97
CA THR A 961 -8.74 33.35 -4.53
C THR A 961 -9.50 32.05 -4.23
N ASP A 962 -9.53 31.08 -5.16
CA ASP A 962 -10.38 29.88 -5.04
C ASP A 962 -9.64 28.56 -4.76
N ARG A 963 -8.30 28.56 -4.57
CA ARG A 963 -7.47 27.34 -4.49
C ARG A 963 -7.94 26.27 -3.53
N ARG A 964 -8.65 26.63 -2.46
CA ARG A 964 -9.32 25.70 -1.54
C ARG A 964 -10.34 24.77 -2.20
N LEU A 965 -10.79 25.07 -3.41
CA LEU A 965 -11.66 24.22 -4.25
C LEU A 965 -10.85 23.23 -5.11
N ALA A 966 -9.60 23.55 -5.48
CA ALA A 966 -8.77 22.73 -6.37
C ALA A 966 -8.64 21.25 -5.93
N PRO A 967 -8.42 20.91 -4.64
CA PRO A 967 -8.30 19.52 -4.21
C PRO A 967 -9.54 18.65 -4.46
N ALA A 968 -10.72 19.25 -4.63
CA ALA A 968 -11.99 18.55 -4.85
C ALA A 968 -12.41 18.49 -6.33
N ALA A 969 -11.99 19.48 -7.12
CA ALA A 969 -12.46 19.74 -8.49
C ALA A 969 -11.94 18.75 -9.56
N GLY A 970 -10.84 18.05 -9.28
CA GLY A 970 -10.19 17.15 -10.21
C GLY A 970 -9.12 17.82 -11.07
N ASP A 971 -8.15 17.05 -11.56
CA ASP A 971 -6.92 17.63 -12.08
C ASP A 971 -7.06 18.10 -13.53
N VAL A 972 -6.49 19.27 -13.82
CA VAL A 972 -6.41 19.84 -15.17
C VAL A 972 -5.50 19.01 -16.07
N ALA A 973 -4.37 18.52 -15.54
CA ALA A 973 -3.47 17.62 -16.29
C ALA A 973 -4.17 16.31 -16.73
N SER A 974 -5.16 15.86 -15.95
CA SER A 974 -6.01 14.69 -16.23
C SER A 974 -7.28 15.03 -17.02
N LYS A 975 -7.45 16.29 -17.45
CA LYS A 975 -8.63 16.82 -18.16
C LYS A 975 -9.95 16.65 -17.39
N LYS A 976 -9.90 16.55 -16.06
CA LYS A 976 -11.10 16.41 -15.19
C LYS A 976 -11.63 17.74 -14.67
N SER A 977 -10.76 18.76 -14.62
CA SER A 977 -11.13 20.18 -14.50
C SER A 977 -10.53 20.95 -15.68
N PRO A 978 -11.12 22.07 -16.14
CA PRO A 978 -10.54 22.87 -17.19
C PRO A 978 -9.65 23.99 -16.62
N ILE A 979 -8.58 24.35 -17.33
CA ILE A 979 -7.60 25.34 -16.84
C ILE A 979 -8.20 26.73 -16.61
N GLN A 980 -9.26 27.09 -17.32
CA GLN A 980 -9.85 28.43 -17.21
C GLN A 980 -10.55 28.69 -15.87
N ASP A 981 -10.79 27.67 -15.05
CA ASP A 981 -11.40 27.83 -13.73
C ASP A 981 -10.36 28.28 -12.67
N TRP A 982 -9.05 28.25 -13.00
CA TRP A 982 -7.95 28.45 -12.04
C TRP A 982 -6.98 29.59 -12.38
N ILE A 983 -7.10 30.19 -13.56
CA ILE A 983 -6.18 31.25 -14.01
C ILE A 983 -6.95 32.41 -14.61
N VAL A 984 -6.44 33.62 -14.40
CA VAL A 984 -6.92 34.83 -15.08
C VAL A 984 -5.88 35.29 -16.08
N ARG A 985 -6.30 35.51 -17.33
CA ARG A 985 -5.40 35.79 -18.46
C ARG A 985 -5.58 37.19 -19.02
N ARG A 986 -4.48 37.78 -19.51
CA ARG A 986 -4.51 38.92 -20.45
C ARG A 986 -3.95 38.49 -21.81
N LYS A 987 -4.48 39.09 -22.87
CA LYS A 987 -4.09 38.91 -24.27
C LYS A 987 -3.68 40.25 -24.88
N GLU A 988 -4.34 41.34 -24.48
CA GLU A 988 -3.96 42.68 -24.92
C GLU A 988 -2.81 43.25 -24.06
N PRO A 989 -1.66 43.62 -24.68
CA PRO A 989 -0.44 44.09 -24.00
C PRO A 989 -0.58 45.54 -23.52
N ALA A 990 -1.54 45.78 -22.63
CA ALA A 990 -1.86 47.06 -22.03
C ALA A 990 -1.73 46.98 -20.50
N PRO A 991 -1.31 48.06 -19.81
CA PRO A 991 -1.25 48.09 -18.35
C PRO A 991 -2.64 47.96 -17.72
N PHE A 992 -2.71 47.35 -16.55
CA PHE A 992 -3.96 47.18 -15.80
C PHE A 992 -3.69 47.08 -14.29
N ASP A 993 -4.70 47.41 -13.48
CA ASP A 993 -4.68 47.30 -12.02
C ASP A 993 -5.66 46.21 -11.56
N ILE A 994 -5.30 45.51 -10.47
CA ILE A 994 -6.22 44.71 -9.65
C ILE A 994 -6.27 45.36 -8.27
N THR A 995 -7.46 45.73 -7.79
CA THR A 995 -7.65 46.33 -6.47
C THR A 995 -8.49 45.41 -5.59
N PHE A 996 -7.93 44.99 -4.46
CA PHE A 996 -8.57 44.20 -3.41
C PHE A 996 -9.10 45.13 -2.31
N ASP A 997 -10.28 44.83 -1.75
CA ASP A 997 -10.92 45.52 -0.64
C ASP A 997 -11.24 44.51 0.48
N LEU A 998 -10.48 44.57 1.58
CA LEU A 998 -10.63 43.73 2.79
C LEU A 998 -11.85 44.11 3.65
N LYS A 999 -12.69 45.03 3.17
CA LYS A 999 -13.89 45.66 3.80
C LYS A 999 -13.65 46.43 5.09
N ARG A 1000 -12.52 46.22 5.76
CA ARG A 1000 -12.08 46.92 6.98
C ARG A 1000 -10.57 47.11 6.90
N SER A 1001 -10.05 48.14 7.59
CA SER A 1001 -8.60 48.26 7.80
C SER A 1001 -8.11 47.08 8.64
N ARG A 1002 -6.98 46.51 8.24
CA ARG A 1002 -6.24 45.44 8.90
C ARG A 1002 -4.74 45.68 8.72
N PRO A 1003 -3.86 45.20 9.60
CA PRO A 1003 -2.44 45.16 9.30
C PRO A 1003 -2.20 44.20 8.14
N VAL A 1004 -1.53 44.69 7.09
CA VAL A 1004 -1.08 43.90 5.93
C VAL A 1004 0.44 43.99 5.87
N ASP A 1005 1.12 42.85 5.82
CA ASP A 1005 2.59 42.76 5.80
C ASP A 1005 3.14 42.24 4.47
N ARG A 1006 2.37 41.46 3.71
CA ARG A 1006 2.86 40.89 2.45
C ARG A 1006 1.78 40.48 1.46
N VAL A 1007 2.21 40.30 0.21
CA VAL A 1007 1.46 39.66 -0.88
C VAL A 1007 2.27 38.51 -1.47
N ARG A 1008 1.57 37.46 -1.87
CA ARG A 1008 2.08 36.40 -2.77
C ARG A 1008 1.26 36.40 -4.05
N LEU A 1009 1.92 36.31 -5.19
CA LEU A 1009 1.27 36.31 -6.50
C LEU A 1009 1.92 35.24 -7.39
N TYR A 1010 1.13 34.32 -7.92
CA TYR A 1010 1.61 33.23 -8.75
C TYR A 1010 1.31 33.52 -10.23
N VAL A 1011 2.35 33.70 -11.06
CA VAL A 1011 2.20 34.17 -12.45
C VAL A 1011 2.98 33.34 -13.47
N THR A 1012 2.43 33.22 -14.67
CA THR A 1012 3.14 32.76 -15.87
C THR A 1012 3.35 33.94 -16.81
N GLY A 1013 4.57 34.12 -17.31
CA GLY A 1013 4.93 35.13 -18.29
C GLY A 1013 5.46 36.45 -17.72
N ALA A 1014 6.11 37.23 -18.60
CA ALA A 1014 6.76 38.49 -18.24
C ALA A 1014 5.83 39.72 -18.38
N VAL A 1015 6.09 40.74 -17.54
CA VAL A 1015 5.54 42.11 -17.67
C VAL A 1015 6.67 43.14 -17.53
N GLU A 1016 6.54 44.30 -18.19
CA GLU A 1016 7.51 45.41 -18.15
C GLU A 1016 7.78 45.93 -16.73
N SER A 1017 6.76 45.89 -15.86
CA SER A 1017 6.83 46.36 -14.49
C SER A 1017 5.70 45.73 -13.67
N LEU A 1018 5.91 45.61 -12.36
CA LEU A 1018 4.87 45.24 -11.40
C LEU A 1018 5.10 45.99 -10.09
N SER A 1019 4.05 46.53 -9.50
CA SER A 1019 4.12 47.17 -8.18
C SER A 1019 2.90 46.86 -7.32
N ALA A 1020 3.11 46.82 -6.00
CA ALA A 1020 2.05 46.76 -5.01
C ALA A 1020 1.91 48.11 -4.30
N ALA A 1021 0.69 48.49 -3.92
CA ALA A 1021 0.42 49.65 -3.08
C ALA A 1021 -0.72 49.34 -2.11
N VAL A 1022 -0.73 49.99 -0.94
CA VAL A 1022 -1.78 49.85 0.07
C VAL A 1022 -2.44 51.17 0.40
N SER A 1023 -3.69 51.13 0.86
CA SER A 1023 -4.47 52.31 1.23
C SER A 1023 -5.53 52.00 2.29
N VAL A 1024 -5.85 52.98 3.14
CA VAL A 1024 -6.98 52.89 4.10
C VAL A 1024 -8.27 53.45 3.50
N ASP A 1025 -8.18 54.47 2.65
CA ASP A 1025 -9.31 55.24 2.09
C ASP A 1025 -9.60 54.95 0.60
N GLY A 1026 -8.69 54.27 -0.10
CA GLY A 1026 -8.77 53.96 -1.53
C GLY A 1026 -8.29 55.07 -2.46
N THR A 1027 -7.87 56.22 -1.91
CA THR A 1027 -7.43 57.42 -2.67
C THR A 1027 -5.98 57.78 -2.36
N THR A 1028 -5.54 57.63 -1.11
CA THR A 1028 -4.18 57.87 -0.64
C THR A 1028 -3.41 56.54 -0.67
N TRP A 1029 -2.51 56.37 -1.63
CA TRP A 1029 -1.78 55.11 -1.85
C TRP A 1029 -0.33 55.19 -1.40
N GLN A 1030 0.06 54.29 -0.49
CA GLN A 1030 1.47 54.07 -0.15
C GLN A 1030 2.01 52.96 -1.04
N THR A 1031 3.03 53.24 -1.86
CA THR A 1031 3.69 52.23 -2.71
C THR A 1031 4.59 51.33 -1.87
N MET A 1032 4.49 50.01 -2.07
CA MET A 1032 5.33 49.00 -1.43
C MET A 1032 6.53 48.65 -2.32
N PRO A 1033 7.66 48.20 -1.74
CA PRO A 1033 8.73 47.56 -2.51
C PRO A 1033 8.19 46.36 -3.29
N ALA A 1034 8.70 46.18 -4.51
CA ALA A 1034 8.35 45.05 -5.37
C ALA A 1034 9.60 44.23 -5.73
N PRO A 1035 9.50 42.90 -5.85
CA PRO A 1035 10.57 42.09 -6.40
C PRO A 1035 10.78 42.43 -7.88
N PRO A 1036 11.98 42.19 -8.44
CA PRO A 1036 12.18 42.26 -9.88
C PRO A 1036 11.27 41.23 -10.58
N VAL A 1037 10.61 41.62 -11.67
CA VAL A 1037 9.77 40.71 -12.45
C VAL A 1037 10.67 39.68 -13.16
N PRO A 1038 10.50 38.37 -12.91
CA PRO A 1038 11.27 37.35 -13.61
C PRO A 1038 10.80 37.22 -15.06
N ASN A 1039 11.76 37.07 -15.97
CA ASN A 1039 11.48 36.68 -17.35
C ASN A 1039 11.34 35.16 -17.41
N THR A 1040 10.11 34.68 -17.23
CA THR A 1040 9.77 33.26 -17.07
C THR A 1040 9.56 32.54 -18.40
N ASP A 1041 9.86 31.25 -18.46
CA ASP A 1041 9.49 30.38 -19.59
C ASP A 1041 7.96 30.19 -19.65
N ARG A 1042 7.44 29.74 -20.79
CA ARG A 1042 6.01 29.45 -20.96
C ARG A 1042 5.48 28.31 -20.06
N TYR A 1043 6.36 27.49 -19.51
CA TYR A 1043 6.02 26.40 -18.58
C TYR A 1043 6.18 26.79 -17.10
N ASP A 1044 6.58 28.02 -16.81
CA ASP A 1044 6.83 28.47 -15.45
C ASP A 1044 5.58 29.07 -14.80
N VAL A 1045 5.47 28.89 -13.49
CA VAL A 1045 4.61 29.62 -12.57
C VAL A 1045 5.51 30.17 -11.46
N ALA A 1046 5.81 31.47 -11.50
CA ALA A 1046 6.66 32.13 -10.52
C ALA A 1046 5.84 32.65 -9.33
N GLU A 1047 6.30 32.40 -8.11
CA GLU A 1047 5.87 33.14 -6.91
C GLU A 1047 6.58 34.49 -6.88
N LEU A 1048 5.80 35.57 -6.87
CA LEU A 1048 6.29 36.93 -6.64
C LEU A 1048 5.94 37.33 -5.21
N ALA A 1049 6.96 37.30 -4.36
CA ALA A 1049 6.88 37.71 -2.96
C ALA A 1049 7.09 39.22 -2.82
N PHE A 1050 6.08 39.91 -2.30
CA PHE A 1050 6.18 41.30 -1.87
C PHE A 1050 6.07 41.31 -0.35
N ASP A 1051 7.10 41.77 0.35
CA ASP A 1051 7.14 41.79 1.81
C ASP A 1051 7.48 43.20 2.31
N TRP A 1052 6.79 43.66 3.35
CA TRP A 1052 6.97 44.96 3.97
C TRP A 1052 6.62 44.91 5.48
N PRO A 1053 7.08 45.88 6.30
CA PRO A 1053 6.65 45.96 7.71
C PRO A 1053 5.13 46.17 7.78
N ALA A 1054 4.42 45.47 8.66
CA ALA A 1054 2.94 45.52 8.70
C ALA A 1054 2.38 46.97 8.73
N VAL A 1055 1.55 47.29 7.73
CA VAL A 1055 0.89 48.60 7.57
C VAL A 1055 -0.63 48.42 7.63
N GLU A 1056 -1.31 49.30 8.35
CA GLU A 1056 -2.79 49.36 8.34
C GLU A 1056 -3.30 49.71 6.94
N ALA A 1057 -4.08 48.79 6.36
CA ALA A 1057 -4.66 48.93 5.03
C ALA A 1057 -6.04 48.27 4.96
N ARG A 1058 -6.95 48.91 4.21
CA ARG A 1058 -8.21 48.31 3.76
C ARG A 1058 -8.09 47.77 2.34
N TYR A 1059 -7.34 48.50 1.50
CA TYR A 1059 -7.18 48.23 0.08
C TYR A 1059 -5.75 47.87 -0.24
N VAL A 1060 -5.57 46.89 -1.13
CA VAL A 1060 -4.29 46.52 -1.73
C VAL A 1060 -4.46 46.56 -3.24
N LYS A 1061 -3.56 47.24 -3.94
CA LYS A 1061 -3.57 47.37 -5.40
C LYS A 1061 -2.31 46.79 -6.00
N LEU A 1062 -2.48 45.92 -6.99
CA LEU A 1062 -1.42 45.39 -7.83
C LEU A 1062 -1.52 46.07 -9.20
N SER A 1063 -0.45 46.74 -9.62
CA SER A 1063 -0.38 47.50 -10.88
C SER A 1063 0.61 46.82 -11.83
N PHE A 1064 0.10 46.33 -12.96
CA PHE A 1064 0.84 45.58 -13.97
C PHE A 1064 1.18 46.48 -15.16
N GLY A 1065 2.43 46.47 -15.60
CA GLY A 1065 2.89 47.05 -16.86
C GLY A 1065 2.41 46.23 -18.06
N LYS A 1066 2.89 46.57 -19.27
CA LYS A 1066 2.54 45.78 -20.46
C LYS A 1066 3.23 44.41 -20.39
N HIS A 1067 2.58 43.37 -20.90
CA HIS A 1067 3.26 42.12 -21.26
C HIS A 1067 3.73 42.15 -22.73
N PRO A 1068 4.68 41.31 -23.15
CA PRO A 1068 5.09 41.21 -24.55
C PRO A 1068 3.93 40.85 -25.50
N GLU A 1069 3.95 41.39 -26.72
CA GLU A 1069 3.01 41.01 -27.79
C GLU A 1069 3.13 39.52 -28.11
N GLY A 1070 1.97 38.83 -28.20
CA GLY A 1070 1.91 37.39 -28.45
C GLY A 1070 2.33 36.49 -27.28
N GLY A 1071 2.82 37.07 -26.17
CA GLY A 1071 3.15 36.34 -24.95
C GLY A 1071 1.94 35.72 -24.26
N LEU A 1072 2.17 34.66 -23.49
CA LEU A 1072 1.24 34.20 -22.47
C LEU A 1072 1.51 35.01 -21.20
N PHE A 1073 0.55 35.80 -20.72
CA PHE A 1073 0.55 36.32 -19.36
C PHE A 1073 -0.70 35.85 -18.63
N ALA A 1074 -0.52 35.14 -17.52
CA ALA A 1074 -1.60 34.62 -16.69
C ALA A 1074 -1.25 34.73 -15.20
N ILE A 1075 -2.26 34.96 -14.38
CA ILE A 1075 -2.18 34.97 -12.92
C ILE A 1075 -2.97 33.75 -12.45
N ALA A 1076 -2.32 32.84 -11.73
CA ALA A 1076 -2.99 31.72 -11.09
C ALA A 1076 -3.67 32.17 -9.79
N GLU A 1077 -2.91 32.83 -8.91
CA GLU A 1077 -3.38 33.14 -7.56
C GLU A 1077 -2.78 34.44 -7.01
N ALA A 1078 -3.56 35.14 -6.18
CA ALA A 1078 -3.09 36.18 -5.28
C ALA A 1078 -3.45 35.85 -3.82
N GLU A 1079 -2.49 36.00 -2.91
CA GLU A 1079 -2.71 35.95 -1.47
C GLU A 1079 -2.32 37.30 -0.84
N ILE A 1080 -3.19 37.86 0.01
CA ILE A 1080 -2.87 39.01 0.86
C ILE A 1080 -2.76 38.52 2.29
N TRP A 1081 -1.71 38.91 3.01
CA TRP A 1081 -1.41 38.42 4.35
C TRP A 1081 -1.31 39.54 5.39
N GLY A 1082 -1.57 39.19 6.64
CA GLY A 1082 -1.29 39.99 7.81
C GLY A 1082 -0.73 39.14 8.96
N PRO A 1083 -0.18 39.77 10.02
CA PRO A 1083 0.40 39.11 11.20
C PRO A 1083 -0.62 38.42 12.12
#